data_AF-A0A943UZ08-F1
#
_entry.id   AF-A0A943UZ08-F1
#
_cell.length_a   1.000
_cell.length_b   1.000
_cell.length_c   1.000
_cell.angle_alpha   90.00
_cell.angle_beta   90.00
_cell.angle_gamma   90.00
#
_symmetry.space_group_name_H-M   'P 1'
#
loop_
_entity.id
_entity.type
_entity.pdbx_description
1 polymer ?
#
loop_
_entity_poly.entity_id
_entity_poly.type
_entity_poly.pdbx_seq_one_letter_code
_entity_poly.pdbx_strand_id
1 'polypeptide(L)'
;GAAAGIGCALVQYGHGAISFGAAFSIVLLSAEFFLPLRTLGSFFHVAMGGMALAKTMFRLLDAPEASAGARACGLSRGGIRCKGVGYSYDGRRDVLSDIDLFAPSAALVGIAGESGSGKSTFAGILAGAYPGYVGTIEIDGVDMRDFSADAVRRLVTVVESSSYIFSGTVADNLRLAAPDADEAALWSALERCRLADFVRSIGGLDAQVAAGASNLSGGQRQRLALARALLHDSPIYIFDEAASNIDPRSEQAVTAAIEELASSKTVVVISHRLATLRNASSIAVFEDGRIVERGSHDELAAGDGAYARLWRTQQELERFAADASALHAAFDDVRGDDADMPCEPIAASEQDAPMRSKLATALGLTKLVGPLVFVMAAAVLLGVLGFFAAIGLTSFAAAGLLDAAGASTGVPLAWAGALLAVCAVARGPLRYGEQLCNHYLAFKVLATVRDKVFGRLRMLAPAKLEGRDKGDLVSLIGADVELLEVFFAHTISPVLIAGIVSLASTALIAALSPALACIAAAAFVCIGVVVPLVSSKASGTDGRDVREGMASLNSFVLESLMGLRETLQFSGQADRARELARRMDEVESDGMRLKRKGAAASAATGACVLAFDAALCAAAFTLVACHELDPAAAVMAFAVMASSFGPAIALANLGTSLQQTLAAGSRVLDLLEESPVTADVVSDVKPADVAGVSLDDVGFSYGGQRVLHDVNLDIVRGGVVRIAGKSGSGKSTLLKLLMRFWDVERGRIGISGEDIRAIDTRSLRRLEGFMVQDTHLFSGTVRENIALARLDASDGDIEAAVRKASLSAAVARFPQGLDTQVGELGGALSAGERQRIGLARLFLSDAPLMLLDEPTSNLDS
;
A
#
# COMPACT_ATOMS: atom_id res chain seq x y z
N GLY A 1 -30.96 36.76 0.42
CA GLY A 1 -31.30 36.52 -0.99
C GLY A 1 -32.77 36.19 -1.12
N ALA A 2 -33.13 34.91 -1.19
CA ALA A 2 -34.49 34.42 -1.42
C ALA A 2 -35.58 35.12 -0.59
N ALA A 3 -35.41 35.17 0.74
CA ALA A 3 -36.40 35.79 1.64
C ALA A 3 -36.64 37.29 1.36
N ALA A 4 -35.62 38.03 0.94
CA ALA A 4 -35.76 39.45 0.60
C ALA A 4 -36.53 39.63 -0.72
N GLY A 5 -36.30 38.75 -1.71
CA GLY A 5 -37.07 38.72 -2.95
C GLY A 5 -38.55 38.40 -2.69
N ILE A 6 -38.81 37.42 -1.84
CA ILE A 6 -40.16 37.04 -1.41
C ILE A 6 -40.85 38.20 -0.66
N GLY A 7 -40.16 38.83 0.29
CA GLY A 7 -40.70 39.98 1.02
C GLY A 7 -41.05 41.16 0.09
N CYS A 8 -40.21 41.42 -0.92
CA CYS A 8 -40.50 42.43 -1.93
C CYS A 8 -41.75 42.08 -2.76
N ALA A 9 -41.90 40.81 -3.17
CA ALA A 9 -43.08 40.35 -3.90
C ALA A 9 -44.37 40.49 -3.07
N LEU A 10 -44.34 40.13 -1.78
CA LEU A 10 -45.47 40.32 -0.86
C LEU A 10 -45.89 41.78 -0.75
N VAL A 11 -44.91 42.70 -0.60
CA VAL A 11 -45.17 44.14 -0.50
C VAL A 11 -45.74 44.69 -1.82
N GLN A 12 -45.15 44.33 -2.96
CA GLN A 12 -45.62 44.79 -4.27
C GLN A 12 -47.03 44.26 -4.60
N TYR A 13 -47.32 43.01 -4.24
CA TYR A 13 -48.67 42.44 -4.38
C TYR A 13 -49.68 43.18 -3.50
N GLY A 14 -49.34 43.46 -2.24
CA GLY A 14 -50.21 44.21 -1.33
C GLY A 14 -50.53 45.64 -1.80
N HIS A 15 -49.65 46.26 -2.59
CA HIS A 15 -49.87 47.57 -3.23
C HIS A 15 -50.55 47.47 -4.61
N GLY A 16 -50.89 46.26 -5.07
CA GLY A 16 -51.51 46.03 -6.39
C GLY A 16 -50.56 46.23 -7.58
N ALA A 17 -49.24 46.29 -7.36
CA ALA A 17 -48.26 46.53 -8.41
C ALA A 17 -47.97 45.28 -9.28
N ILE A 18 -48.23 44.08 -8.76
CA ILE A 18 -48.05 42.80 -9.46
C ILE A 18 -49.26 41.89 -9.22
N SER A 19 -49.51 40.94 -10.13
CA SER A 19 -50.59 39.96 -9.98
C SER A 19 -50.24 38.85 -8.96
N PHE A 20 -51.25 38.16 -8.44
CA PHE A 20 -51.05 37.01 -7.55
C PHE A 20 -50.16 35.94 -8.20
N GLY A 21 -50.41 35.62 -9.47
CA GLY A 21 -49.62 34.66 -10.23
C GLY A 21 -48.14 35.08 -10.31
N ALA A 22 -47.86 36.34 -10.63
CA ALA A 22 -46.49 36.85 -10.68
C ALA A 22 -45.80 36.79 -9.30
N ALA A 23 -46.51 37.18 -8.23
CA ALA A 23 -45.98 37.13 -6.87
C ALA A 23 -45.71 35.69 -6.42
N PHE A 24 -46.63 34.77 -6.69
CA PHE A 24 -46.50 33.35 -6.36
C PHE A 24 -45.36 32.66 -7.15
N SER A 25 -45.19 33.00 -8.44
CA SER A 25 -44.03 32.55 -9.22
C SER A 25 -42.71 33.04 -8.64
N ILE A 26 -42.62 34.30 -8.18
CA ILE A 26 -41.42 34.81 -7.52
C ILE A 26 -41.13 34.04 -6.23
N VAL A 27 -42.17 33.66 -5.47
CA VAL A 27 -42.01 32.85 -4.25
C VAL A 27 -41.35 31.50 -4.55
N LEU A 28 -41.83 30.79 -5.56
CA LEU A 28 -41.29 29.49 -5.96
C LEU A 28 -39.86 29.62 -6.54
N LEU A 29 -39.65 30.55 -7.47
CA LEU A 29 -38.36 30.74 -8.15
C LEU A 29 -37.26 31.24 -7.20
N SER A 30 -37.61 32.00 -6.16
CA SER A 30 -36.64 32.56 -5.21
C SER A 30 -35.83 31.49 -4.48
N ALA A 31 -36.40 30.30 -4.24
CA ALA A 31 -35.72 29.19 -3.59
C ALA A 31 -34.66 28.53 -4.49
N GLU A 32 -34.88 28.52 -5.81
CA GLU A 32 -34.02 27.87 -6.80
C GLU A 32 -32.98 28.82 -7.42
N PHE A 33 -33.27 30.12 -7.47
CA PHE A 33 -32.42 31.13 -8.12
C PHE A 33 -30.96 31.13 -7.62
N PHE A 34 -30.74 30.84 -6.33
CA PHE A 34 -29.40 30.83 -5.72
C PHE A 34 -28.69 29.46 -5.81
N LEU A 35 -29.34 28.43 -6.35
CA LEU A 35 -28.76 27.10 -6.45
C LEU A 35 -27.47 27.07 -7.31
N PRO A 36 -27.41 27.69 -8.50
CA PRO A 36 -26.19 27.69 -9.32
C PRO A 36 -25.01 28.39 -8.62
N LEU A 37 -25.25 29.51 -7.92
CA LEU A 37 -24.24 30.24 -7.16
C LEU A 37 -23.68 29.39 -6.01
N ARG A 38 -24.53 28.60 -5.35
CA ARG A 38 -24.10 27.66 -4.31
C ARG A 38 -23.23 26.54 -4.89
N THR A 39 -23.60 25.99 -6.04
CA THR A 39 -22.81 24.96 -6.74
C THR A 39 -21.44 25.51 -7.18
N LEU A 40 -21.39 26.76 -7.64
CA LEU A 40 -20.12 27.42 -7.95
C LEU A 40 -19.19 27.50 -6.73
N GLY A 41 -19.74 27.82 -5.56
CA GLY A 41 -18.98 27.81 -4.30
C GLY A 41 -18.33 26.46 -3.98
N SER A 42 -19.04 25.34 -4.21
CA SER A 42 -18.44 24.02 -4.04
C SER A 42 -17.32 23.71 -5.06
N PHE A 43 -17.46 24.18 -6.31
CA PHE A 43 -16.42 23.98 -7.32
C PHE A 43 -15.12 24.73 -7.01
N PHE A 44 -15.18 25.90 -6.37
CA PHE A 44 -13.98 26.61 -5.92
C PHE A 44 -13.13 25.77 -4.96
N HIS A 45 -13.75 25.09 -3.98
CA HIS A 45 -13.00 24.24 -3.05
C HIS A 45 -12.35 23.05 -3.74
N VAL A 46 -13.06 22.39 -4.65
CA VAL A 46 -12.51 21.28 -5.45
C VAL A 46 -11.33 21.75 -6.32
N ALA A 47 -11.48 22.91 -6.96
CA ALA A 47 -10.42 23.50 -7.79
C ALA A 47 -9.17 23.86 -6.97
N MET A 48 -9.32 24.44 -5.78
CA MET A 48 -8.20 24.78 -4.90
C MET A 48 -7.37 23.56 -4.49
N GLY A 49 -8.02 22.44 -4.18
CA GLY A 49 -7.34 21.16 -3.90
C GLY A 49 -6.58 20.65 -5.14
N GLY A 50 -7.21 20.72 -6.31
CA GLY A 50 -6.58 20.35 -7.58
C GLY A 50 -5.34 21.18 -7.93
N MET A 51 -5.37 22.49 -7.66
CA MET A 51 -4.23 23.39 -7.92
C MET A 51 -2.99 23.03 -7.08
N ALA A 52 -3.17 22.59 -5.83
CA ALA A 52 -2.06 22.20 -4.97
C ALA A 52 -1.35 20.93 -5.49
N LEU A 53 -2.13 19.92 -5.92
CA LEU A 53 -1.61 18.69 -6.51
C LEU A 53 -0.92 18.95 -7.86
N ALA A 54 -1.54 19.79 -8.70
CA ALA A 54 -0.98 20.17 -10.00
C ALA A 54 0.41 20.80 -9.85
N LYS A 55 0.67 21.60 -8.81
CA LYS A 55 2.00 22.17 -8.54
C LYS A 55 3.07 21.11 -8.26
N THR A 56 2.72 19.99 -7.64
CA THR A 56 3.66 18.87 -7.42
C THR A 56 3.88 18.09 -8.71
N MET A 57 2.82 17.86 -9.48
CA MET A 57 2.91 17.21 -10.79
C MET A 57 3.78 18.03 -11.76
N PHE A 58 3.53 19.34 -11.91
CA PHE A 58 4.35 20.19 -12.78
C PHE A 58 5.79 20.27 -12.32
N ARG A 59 6.08 20.32 -11.02
CA ARG A 59 7.46 20.24 -10.52
C ARG A 59 8.19 18.96 -10.93
N LEU A 60 7.49 17.84 -11.02
CA LEU A 60 8.05 16.58 -11.48
C LEU A 60 8.22 16.55 -12.99
N LEU A 61 7.23 17.04 -13.75
CA LEU A 61 7.27 17.11 -15.22
C LEU A 61 8.30 18.12 -15.75
N ASP A 62 8.53 19.21 -15.01
CA ASP A 62 9.51 20.25 -15.31
C ASP A 62 10.91 19.91 -14.77
N ALA A 63 11.08 18.76 -14.09
CA ALA A 63 12.37 18.35 -13.59
C ALA A 63 13.34 18.13 -14.76
N PRO A 64 14.56 18.71 -14.72
CA PRO A 64 15.49 18.59 -15.83
C PRO A 64 15.94 17.14 -16.01
N GLU A 65 15.83 16.63 -17.23
CA GLU A 65 16.43 15.35 -17.59
C GLU A 65 17.96 15.47 -17.60
N ALA A 66 18.67 14.41 -17.17
CA ALA A 66 20.11 14.38 -17.22
C ALA A 66 20.59 14.48 -18.69
N SER A 67 21.57 15.34 -18.95
CA SER A 67 22.14 15.48 -20.30
C SER A 67 22.81 14.16 -20.73
N ALA A 68 22.21 13.45 -21.67
CA ALA A 68 22.84 12.32 -22.34
C ALA A 68 23.45 12.76 -23.68
N GLY A 69 24.49 12.06 -24.12
CA GLY A 69 25.05 12.26 -25.45
C GLY A 69 24.11 11.76 -26.56
N ALA A 70 24.47 12.04 -27.81
CA ALA A 70 23.65 11.68 -28.97
C ALA A 70 24.08 10.37 -29.66
N ARG A 71 25.19 9.76 -29.23
CA ARG A 71 25.79 8.63 -29.95
C ARG A 71 24.99 7.34 -29.71
N ALA A 72 24.58 6.71 -30.80
CA ALA A 72 23.90 5.41 -30.78
C ALA A 72 24.87 4.24 -30.50
N CYS A 73 24.31 3.07 -30.19
CA CYS A 73 25.07 1.84 -29.99
C CYS A 73 25.68 1.35 -31.32
N GLY A 74 26.99 1.10 -31.34
CA GLY A 74 27.73 0.60 -32.51
C GLY A 74 29.07 -0.06 -32.19
N LEU A 75 29.28 -0.38 -30.91
CA LEU A 75 30.50 -1.00 -30.40
C LEU A 75 30.20 -2.45 -30.01
N SER A 76 31.15 -3.35 -30.27
CA SER A 76 30.94 -4.80 -30.11
C SER A 76 31.97 -5.49 -29.22
N ARG A 77 33.07 -4.82 -28.83
CA ARG A 77 34.14 -5.44 -28.03
C ARG A 77 33.95 -5.21 -26.54
N GLY A 78 33.42 -4.05 -26.14
CA GLY A 78 33.02 -3.78 -24.77
C GLY A 78 34.18 -3.61 -23.79
N GLY A 79 35.35 -3.17 -24.23
CA GLY A 79 36.47 -2.87 -23.32
C GLY A 79 36.21 -1.58 -22.54
N ILE A 80 36.37 -1.61 -21.21
CA ILE A 80 36.15 -0.46 -20.33
C ILE A 80 37.50 0.09 -19.84
N ARG A 81 37.66 1.41 -19.90
CA ARG A 81 38.80 2.12 -19.30
C ARG A 81 38.32 3.30 -18.46
N CYS A 82 38.57 3.23 -17.16
CA CYS A 82 38.32 4.28 -16.20
C CYS A 82 39.63 4.99 -15.85
N LYS A 83 39.63 6.32 -15.84
CA LYS A 83 40.75 7.14 -15.37
C LYS A 83 40.29 8.23 -14.41
N GLY A 84 40.88 8.26 -13.22
CA GLY A 84 40.64 9.27 -12.19
C GLY A 84 39.17 9.41 -11.81
N VAL A 85 38.42 8.30 -11.78
CA VAL A 85 36.96 8.36 -11.57
C VAL A 85 36.65 8.69 -10.11
N GLY A 86 35.84 9.72 -9.89
CA GLY A 86 35.38 10.14 -8.57
C GLY A 86 33.88 10.43 -8.54
N TYR A 87 33.23 10.29 -7.38
CA TYR A 87 31.79 10.52 -7.27
C TYR A 87 31.33 10.91 -5.85
N SER A 88 30.35 11.81 -5.78
CA SER A 88 29.68 12.25 -4.56
C SER A 88 28.18 12.39 -4.80
N TYR A 89 27.34 11.86 -3.90
CA TYR A 89 25.87 11.94 -4.03
C TYR A 89 25.32 13.33 -3.73
N ASP A 90 25.90 14.04 -2.76
CA ASP A 90 25.42 15.32 -2.24
C ASP A 90 26.42 16.48 -2.43
N GLY A 91 27.56 16.18 -3.07
CA GLY A 91 28.67 17.12 -3.26
C GLY A 91 29.44 17.44 -1.97
N ARG A 92 29.17 16.75 -0.86
CA ARG A 92 29.84 16.98 0.44
C ARG A 92 30.83 15.88 0.79
N ARG A 93 30.51 14.62 0.47
CA ARG A 93 31.37 13.46 0.72
C ARG A 93 31.69 12.73 -0.56
N ASP A 94 32.97 12.56 -0.84
CA ASP A 94 33.43 11.67 -1.91
C ASP A 94 33.23 10.22 -1.47
N VAL A 95 32.44 9.48 -2.24
CA VAL A 95 32.25 8.03 -2.08
C VAL A 95 33.33 7.28 -2.85
N LEU A 96 33.75 7.84 -3.99
CA LEU A 96 34.83 7.32 -4.83
C LEU A 96 35.82 8.44 -5.11
N SER A 97 37.11 8.10 -5.09
CA SER A 97 38.20 9.03 -5.36
C SER A 97 39.28 8.36 -6.19
N ASP A 98 39.61 8.97 -7.33
CA ASP A 98 40.77 8.62 -8.16
C ASP A 98 40.82 7.14 -8.58
N ILE A 99 39.69 6.62 -9.08
CA ILE A 99 39.57 5.22 -9.49
C ILE A 99 40.10 5.02 -10.92
N ASP A 100 41.18 4.25 -11.03
CA ASP A 100 41.78 3.78 -12.28
C ASP A 100 41.53 2.27 -12.48
N LEU A 101 40.72 1.92 -13.47
CA LEU A 101 40.37 0.52 -13.78
C LEU A 101 40.43 0.27 -15.28
N PHE A 102 40.88 -0.93 -15.66
CA PHE A 102 40.84 -1.37 -17.05
C PHE A 102 40.26 -2.78 -17.12
N ALA A 103 39.14 -2.94 -17.83
CA ALA A 103 38.51 -4.22 -18.11
C ALA A 103 38.63 -4.53 -19.62
N PRO A 104 39.49 -5.47 -20.04
CA PRO A 104 39.64 -5.81 -21.44
C PRO A 104 38.41 -6.55 -21.97
N SER A 105 38.24 -6.52 -23.30
CA SER A 105 37.18 -7.27 -23.99
C SER A 105 37.33 -8.77 -23.76
N ALA A 106 36.22 -9.49 -23.57
CA ALA A 106 36.20 -10.95 -23.36
C ALA A 106 37.09 -11.39 -22.18
N ALA A 107 36.90 -10.75 -21.03
CA ALA A 107 37.63 -11.05 -19.81
C ALA A 107 36.76 -10.90 -18.57
N LEU A 108 37.08 -11.69 -17.55
CA LEU A 108 36.52 -11.60 -16.21
C LEU A 108 37.39 -10.68 -15.35
N VAL A 109 36.80 -9.60 -14.82
CA VAL A 109 37.44 -8.67 -13.88
C VAL A 109 36.69 -8.69 -12.56
N GLY A 110 37.41 -8.92 -11.48
CA GLY A 110 36.86 -8.94 -10.13
C GLY A 110 36.99 -7.60 -9.42
N ILE A 111 36.00 -7.26 -8.59
CA ILE A 111 36.06 -6.16 -7.64
C ILE A 111 35.78 -6.74 -6.25
N ALA A 112 36.76 -6.59 -5.36
CA ALA A 112 36.71 -7.05 -3.97
C ALA A 112 36.84 -5.86 -3.02
N GLY A 113 36.49 -6.05 -1.75
CA GLY A 113 36.66 -5.03 -0.71
C GLY A 113 35.54 -5.08 0.33
N GLU A 114 35.73 -4.41 1.45
CA GLU A 114 34.77 -4.40 2.57
C GLU A 114 33.45 -3.69 2.22
N SER A 115 32.38 -3.99 2.97
CA SER A 115 31.10 -3.28 2.87
C SER A 115 31.28 -1.77 3.03
N GLY A 116 30.67 -1.00 2.13
CA GLY A 116 30.76 0.45 2.14
C GLY A 116 32.02 1.04 1.50
N SER A 117 32.88 0.23 0.86
CA SER A 117 34.06 0.74 0.13
C SER A 117 33.76 1.39 -1.23
N GLY A 118 32.49 1.46 -1.65
CA GLY A 118 32.05 2.15 -2.87
C GLY A 118 31.81 1.25 -4.11
N LYS A 119 31.91 -0.07 -3.97
CA LYS A 119 31.77 -1.05 -5.08
C LYS A 119 30.47 -0.90 -5.88
N SER A 120 29.32 -0.93 -5.21
CA SER A 120 28.00 -0.78 -5.87
C SER A 120 27.78 0.63 -6.45
N THR A 121 28.38 1.66 -5.84
CA THR A 121 28.37 3.01 -6.42
C THR A 121 29.14 3.02 -7.74
N PHE A 122 30.30 2.36 -7.80
CA PHE A 122 31.08 2.22 -9.02
C PHE A 122 30.34 1.39 -10.10
N ALA A 123 29.65 0.31 -9.70
CA ALA A 123 28.77 -0.46 -10.59
C ALA A 123 27.69 0.44 -11.23
N GLY A 124 27.01 1.26 -10.42
CA GLY A 124 25.99 2.18 -10.89
C GLY A 124 26.52 3.27 -11.83
N ILE A 125 27.76 3.72 -11.63
CA ILE A 125 28.43 4.65 -12.57
C ILE A 125 28.67 3.94 -13.92
N LEU A 126 29.24 2.73 -13.90
CA LEU A 126 29.49 1.94 -15.12
C LEU A 126 28.20 1.56 -15.86
N ALA A 127 27.08 1.49 -15.15
CA ALA A 127 25.74 1.27 -15.70
C ALA A 127 25.07 2.54 -16.25
N GLY A 128 25.65 3.72 -15.99
CA GLY A 128 25.13 5.01 -16.42
C GLY A 128 24.02 5.57 -15.52
N ALA A 129 23.79 4.97 -14.34
CA ALA A 129 22.80 5.45 -13.38
C ALA A 129 23.23 6.75 -12.69
N TYR A 130 24.54 7.00 -12.61
CA TYR A 130 25.13 8.14 -11.92
C TYR A 130 26.00 8.99 -12.86
N PRO A 131 25.40 9.85 -13.70
CA PRO A 131 26.14 10.61 -14.73
C PRO A 131 27.04 11.73 -14.17
N GLY A 132 26.90 12.09 -12.89
CA GLY A 132 27.63 13.17 -12.22
C GLY A 132 29.05 12.82 -11.76
N TYR A 133 29.70 11.83 -12.36
CA TYR A 133 31.06 11.44 -11.99
C TYR A 133 32.13 12.40 -12.54
N VAL A 134 33.25 12.51 -11.83
CA VAL A 134 34.47 13.19 -12.25
C VAL A 134 35.42 12.18 -12.89
N GLY A 135 36.30 12.62 -13.78
CA GLY A 135 37.22 11.74 -14.52
C GLY A 135 36.70 11.35 -15.90
N THR A 136 37.22 10.25 -16.45
CA THR A 136 36.83 9.73 -17.78
C THR A 136 36.56 8.23 -17.72
N ILE A 137 35.46 7.80 -18.35
CA ILE A 137 35.11 6.39 -18.53
C ILE A 137 34.93 6.18 -20.03
N GLU A 138 35.78 5.37 -20.62
CA GLU A 138 35.76 5.06 -22.05
C GLU A 138 35.28 3.62 -22.28
N ILE A 139 34.32 3.44 -23.19
CA ILE A 139 33.90 2.13 -23.72
C ILE A 139 34.41 2.04 -25.16
N ASP A 140 35.29 1.07 -25.43
CA ASP A 140 36.05 0.94 -26.69
C ASP A 140 36.65 2.27 -27.20
N GLY A 141 37.13 3.11 -26.26
CA GLY A 141 37.80 4.39 -26.55
C GLY A 141 36.87 5.58 -26.77
N VAL A 142 35.56 5.44 -26.53
CA VAL A 142 34.58 6.54 -26.59
C VAL A 142 34.11 6.86 -25.17
N ASP A 143 34.08 8.14 -24.80
CA ASP A 143 33.59 8.55 -23.48
C ASP A 143 32.13 8.15 -23.30
N MET A 144 31.82 7.58 -22.14
CA MET A 144 30.49 7.13 -21.78
C MET A 144 29.43 8.24 -21.89
N ARG A 145 29.81 9.50 -21.64
CA ARG A 145 28.94 10.68 -21.74
C ARG A 145 28.52 11.01 -23.17
N ASP A 146 29.26 10.55 -24.17
CA ASP A 146 28.92 10.79 -25.57
C ASP A 146 27.77 9.89 -26.05
N PHE A 147 27.49 8.78 -25.34
CA PHE A 147 26.40 7.87 -25.65
C PHE A 147 25.05 8.39 -25.18
N SER A 148 24.00 8.03 -25.93
CA SER A 148 22.64 8.16 -25.43
C SER A 148 22.39 7.17 -24.29
N ALA A 149 21.46 7.48 -23.40
CA ALA A 149 21.10 6.59 -22.30
C ALA A 149 20.66 5.19 -22.79
N ASP A 150 19.94 5.13 -23.92
CA ASP A 150 19.54 3.87 -24.56
C ASP A 150 20.75 3.07 -25.07
N ALA A 151 21.74 3.75 -25.64
CA ALA A 151 22.96 3.09 -26.11
C ALA A 151 23.77 2.49 -24.96
N VAL A 152 23.90 3.21 -23.83
CA VAL A 152 24.57 2.68 -22.62
C VAL A 152 23.84 1.43 -22.10
N ARG A 153 22.51 1.46 -22.02
CA ARG A 153 21.69 0.32 -21.56
C ARG A 153 21.85 -0.91 -22.44
N ARG A 154 21.93 -0.75 -23.76
CA ARG A 154 22.21 -1.84 -24.70
C ARG A 154 23.64 -2.38 -24.55
N LEU A 155 24.61 -1.52 -24.25
CA LEU A 155 26.01 -1.89 -24.08
C LEU A 155 26.28 -2.61 -22.75
N VAL A 156 25.59 -2.23 -21.68
CA VAL A 156 25.86 -2.68 -20.30
C VAL A 156 24.62 -3.32 -19.68
N THR A 157 24.70 -4.61 -19.37
CA THR A 157 23.69 -5.32 -18.57
C THR A 157 24.15 -5.43 -17.12
N VAL A 158 23.30 -5.04 -16.18
CA VAL A 158 23.56 -5.16 -14.74
C VAL A 158 22.68 -6.24 -14.12
N VAL A 159 23.25 -7.01 -13.21
CA VAL A 159 22.52 -7.93 -12.34
C VAL A 159 22.88 -7.60 -10.90
N GLU A 160 21.95 -6.95 -10.21
CA GLU A 160 22.08 -6.59 -8.79
C GLU A 160 21.78 -7.80 -7.89
N SER A 161 22.19 -7.73 -6.62
CA SER A 161 21.91 -8.76 -5.60
C SER A 161 20.42 -8.96 -5.31
N SER A 162 19.60 -7.95 -5.62
CA SER A 162 18.15 -8.00 -5.51
C SER A 162 17.51 -7.42 -6.76
N SER A 163 17.50 -8.20 -7.85
CA SER A 163 16.83 -7.81 -9.09
C SER A 163 15.30 -7.93 -8.97
N TYR A 164 14.56 -6.92 -9.42
CA TYR A 164 13.10 -6.96 -9.40
C TYR A 164 12.55 -7.94 -10.44
N ILE A 165 11.63 -8.80 -10.02
CA ILE A 165 10.89 -9.71 -10.89
C ILE A 165 9.43 -9.23 -10.89
N PHE A 166 8.90 -9.02 -12.09
CA PHE A 166 7.54 -8.54 -12.29
C PHE A 166 6.54 -9.67 -12.08
N SER A 167 5.34 -9.32 -11.63
CA SER A 167 4.19 -10.20 -11.70
C SER A 167 3.77 -10.45 -13.16
N GLY A 168 3.20 -11.63 -13.41
CA GLY A 168 2.90 -12.11 -14.76
C GLY A 168 3.47 -13.51 -14.97
N THR A 169 3.80 -13.88 -16.21
CA THR A 169 4.39 -15.20 -16.48
C THR A 169 5.92 -15.18 -16.35
N VAL A 170 6.53 -16.36 -16.21
CA VAL A 170 7.98 -16.53 -16.37
C VAL A 170 8.41 -16.04 -17.75
N ALA A 171 7.61 -16.31 -18.79
CA ALA A 171 7.88 -15.86 -20.15
C ALA A 171 7.90 -14.32 -20.27
N ASP A 172 6.93 -13.62 -19.68
CA ASP A 172 6.84 -12.15 -19.73
C ASP A 172 8.07 -11.50 -19.08
N ASN A 173 8.52 -12.08 -17.96
CA ASN A 173 9.73 -11.62 -17.29
C ASN A 173 10.97 -11.76 -18.17
N LEU A 174 11.13 -12.88 -18.87
CA LEU A 174 12.27 -13.11 -19.76
C LEU A 174 12.18 -12.24 -21.03
N ARG A 175 10.99 -12.12 -21.62
CA ARG A 175 10.74 -11.31 -22.82
C ARG A 175 10.90 -9.81 -22.59
N LEU A 176 10.92 -9.35 -21.33
CA LEU A 176 11.33 -7.99 -21.02
C LEU A 176 12.71 -7.66 -21.61
N ALA A 177 13.66 -8.61 -21.55
CA ALA A 177 15.02 -8.44 -22.08
C ALA A 177 15.14 -8.74 -23.58
N ALA A 178 14.31 -9.66 -24.08
CA ALA A 178 14.30 -10.07 -25.48
C ALA A 178 12.84 -10.27 -25.95
N PRO A 179 12.15 -9.20 -26.41
CA PRO A 179 10.72 -9.26 -26.73
C PRO A 179 10.38 -10.28 -27.82
N ASP A 180 11.27 -10.43 -28.80
CA ASP A 180 11.10 -11.31 -29.96
C ASP A 180 11.67 -12.73 -29.74
N ALA A 181 12.11 -13.07 -28.52
CA ALA A 181 12.66 -14.38 -28.22
C ALA A 181 11.60 -15.49 -28.35
N ASP A 182 11.95 -16.53 -29.11
CA ASP A 182 11.17 -17.75 -29.20
C ASP A 182 11.31 -18.61 -27.91
N GLU A 183 10.42 -19.57 -27.72
CA GLU A 183 10.45 -20.42 -26.52
C GLU A 183 11.77 -21.19 -26.38
N ALA A 184 12.41 -21.56 -27.50
CA ALA A 184 13.68 -22.26 -27.48
C ALA A 184 14.79 -21.41 -26.86
N ALA A 185 14.87 -20.12 -27.22
CA ALA A 185 15.79 -19.18 -26.60
C ALA A 185 15.49 -18.98 -25.11
N LEU A 186 14.21 -18.88 -24.73
CA LEU A 186 13.80 -18.75 -23.33
C LEU A 186 14.24 -19.96 -22.50
N TRP A 187 13.99 -21.18 -22.98
CA TRP A 187 14.42 -22.41 -22.32
C TRP A 187 15.93 -22.54 -22.27
N SER A 188 16.65 -22.19 -23.33
CA SER A 188 18.12 -22.20 -23.34
C SER A 188 18.70 -21.29 -22.25
N ALA A 189 18.15 -20.09 -22.08
CA ALA A 189 18.55 -19.19 -21.00
C ALA A 189 18.27 -19.77 -19.60
N LEU A 190 17.11 -20.41 -19.42
CA LEU A 190 16.76 -21.08 -18.17
C LEU A 190 17.66 -22.29 -17.87
N GLU A 191 18.09 -23.04 -18.88
CA GLU A 191 18.99 -24.19 -18.75
C GLU A 191 20.40 -23.76 -18.34
N ARG A 192 20.94 -22.71 -18.96
CA ARG A 192 22.23 -22.12 -18.58
C ARG A 192 22.26 -21.64 -17.12
N CYS A 193 21.11 -21.20 -16.60
CA CYS A 193 20.95 -20.81 -15.21
C CYS A 193 20.55 -21.97 -14.27
N ARG A 194 20.39 -23.21 -14.76
CA ARG A 194 19.86 -24.36 -14.01
C ARG A 194 18.52 -24.09 -13.32
N LEU A 195 17.63 -23.38 -14.02
CA LEU A 195 16.27 -23.08 -13.55
C LEU A 195 15.19 -23.82 -14.35
N ALA A 196 15.54 -24.42 -15.50
CA ALA A 196 14.58 -25.05 -16.41
C ALA A 196 13.72 -26.15 -15.75
N ASP A 197 14.32 -27.07 -14.99
CA ASP A 197 13.57 -28.16 -14.36
C ASP A 197 12.58 -27.66 -13.30
N PHE A 198 12.97 -26.62 -12.57
CA PHE A 198 12.06 -25.94 -11.66
C PHE A 198 10.89 -25.29 -12.43
N VAL A 199 11.17 -24.53 -13.49
CA VAL A 199 10.11 -23.90 -14.30
C VAL A 199 9.16 -24.95 -14.88
N ARG A 200 9.68 -26.10 -15.35
CA ARG A 200 8.85 -27.24 -15.80
C ARG A 200 7.94 -27.77 -14.69
N SER A 201 8.43 -27.85 -13.46
CA SER A 201 7.66 -28.34 -12.31
C SER A 201 6.51 -27.43 -11.88
N ILE A 202 6.59 -26.12 -12.13
CA ILE A 202 5.59 -25.13 -11.70
C ILE A 202 4.62 -24.70 -12.81
N GLY A 203 4.56 -25.41 -13.93
CA GLY A 203 3.65 -25.12 -15.04
C GLY A 203 4.29 -24.53 -16.29
N GLY A 204 5.62 -24.57 -16.42
CA GLY A 204 6.33 -24.14 -17.62
C GLY A 204 6.49 -22.62 -17.75
N LEU A 205 6.65 -22.13 -18.98
CA LEU A 205 6.87 -20.71 -19.25
C LEU A 205 5.66 -19.82 -18.88
N ASP A 206 4.45 -20.40 -18.86
CA ASP A 206 3.21 -19.73 -18.48
C ASP A 206 2.95 -19.71 -16.95
N ALA A 207 3.87 -20.30 -16.17
CA ALA A 207 3.78 -20.30 -14.72
C ALA A 207 3.71 -18.86 -14.18
N GLN A 208 2.76 -18.62 -13.27
CA GLN A 208 2.50 -17.30 -12.71
C GLN A 208 3.54 -16.95 -11.64
N VAL A 209 4.14 -15.77 -11.79
CA VAL A 209 4.96 -15.11 -10.78
C VAL A 209 4.06 -14.12 -10.03
N ALA A 210 3.96 -14.29 -8.72
CA ALA A 210 3.16 -13.43 -7.87
C ALA A 210 3.80 -12.04 -7.71
N ALA A 211 3.04 -11.07 -7.22
CA ALA A 211 3.56 -9.73 -6.92
C ALA A 211 4.77 -9.79 -5.98
N GLY A 212 5.85 -9.10 -6.34
CA GLY A 212 7.13 -9.15 -5.63
C GLY A 212 7.83 -10.52 -5.67
N ALA A 213 7.40 -11.44 -6.55
CA ALA A 213 7.87 -12.81 -6.65
C ALA A 213 7.88 -13.55 -5.29
N SER A 214 6.80 -13.37 -4.54
CA SER A 214 6.59 -13.99 -3.22
C SER A 214 6.52 -15.52 -3.28
N ASN A 215 6.17 -16.08 -4.44
CA ASN A 215 6.13 -17.52 -4.69
C ASN A 215 7.46 -18.10 -5.22
N LEU A 216 8.54 -17.32 -5.27
CA LEU A 216 9.87 -17.79 -5.66
C LEU A 216 10.85 -17.64 -4.49
N SER A 217 11.74 -18.62 -4.30
CA SER A 217 12.84 -18.49 -3.35
C SER A 217 13.86 -17.43 -3.82
N GLY A 218 14.68 -16.91 -2.91
CA GLY A 218 15.73 -15.93 -3.26
C GLY A 218 16.63 -16.42 -4.41
N GLY A 219 17.09 -17.67 -4.35
CA GLY A 219 17.92 -18.25 -5.41
C GLY A 219 17.17 -18.57 -6.71
N GLN A 220 15.86 -18.74 -6.69
CA GLN A 220 15.06 -18.84 -7.92
C GLN A 220 14.89 -17.47 -8.58
N ARG A 221 14.57 -16.43 -7.79
CA ARG A 221 14.48 -15.05 -8.29
C ARG A 221 15.79 -14.60 -8.94
N GLN A 222 16.91 -14.88 -8.28
CA GLN A 222 18.23 -14.49 -8.76
C GLN A 222 18.60 -15.21 -10.08
N ARG A 223 18.33 -16.51 -10.18
CA ARG A 223 18.55 -17.26 -11.42
C ARG A 223 17.63 -16.83 -12.56
N LEU A 224 16.40 -16.42 -12.26
CA LEU A 224 15.49 -15.87 -13.27
C LEU A 224 15.99 -14.50 -13.76
N ALA A 225 16.46 -13.64 -12.86
CA ALA A 225 17.10 -12.38 -13.23
C ALA A 225 18.35 -12.60 -14.09
N LEU A 226 19.18 -13.60 -13.75
CA LEU A 226 20.34 -13.99 -14.55
C LEU A 226 19.92 -14.50 -15.94
N ALA A 227 18.90 -15.35 -16.05
CA ALA A 227 18.40 -15.83 -17.33
C ALA A 227 17.89 -14.66 -18.20
N ARG A 228 17.18 -13.71 -17.60
CA ARG A 228 16.75 -12.46 -18.24
C ARG A 228 17.95 -11.63 -18.72
N ALA A 229 18.99 -11.49 -17.91
CA ALA A 229 20.20 -10.78 -18.28
C ALA A 229 20.93 -11.45 -19.47
N LEU A 230 21.05 -12.78 -19.47
CA LEU A 230 21.68 -13.53 -20.57
C LEU A 230 20.95 -13.38 -21.90
N LEU A 231 19.63 -13.18 -21.89
CA LEU A 231 18.83 -12.94 -23.09
C LEU A 231 19.05 -11.55 -23.72
N HIS A 232 19.48 -10.57 -22.93
CA HIS A 232 19.72 -9.21 -23.43
C HIS A 232 20.95 -9.10 -24.33
N ASP A 233 21.89 -10.05 -24.23
CA ASP A 233 23.08 -10.21 -25.08
C ASP A 233 24.00 -8.97 -25.21
N SER A 234 24.16 -8.19 -24.13
CA SER A 234 25.09 -7.06 -24.10
C SER A 234 26.56 -7.45 -24.31
N PRO A 235 27.43 -6.54 -24.78
CA PRO A 235 28.88 -6.74 -24.79
C PRO A 235 29.52 -6.67 -23.38
N ILE A 236 28.88 -5.98 -22.44
CA ILE A 236 29.37 -5.79 -21.06
C ILE A 236 28.33 -6.29 -20.07
N TYR A 237 28.77 -7.07 -19.09
CA TYR A 237 27.97 -7.50 -17.95
C TYR A 237 28.59 -7.06 -16.63
N ILE A 238 27.76 -6.57 -15.72
CA ILE A 238 28.14 -6.22 -14.36
C ILE A 238 27.29 -7.04 -13.40
N PHE A 239 27.93 -7.92 -12.63
CA PHE A 239 27.30 -8.70 -11.58
C PHE A 239 27.64 -8.07 -10.24
N ASP A 240 26.67 -7.42 -9.60
CA ASP A 240 26.82 -6.84 -8.27
C ASP A 240 26.26 -7.79 -7.22
N GLU A 241 27.14 -8.57 -6.58
CA GLU A 241 26.80 -9.58 -5.57
C GLU A 241 25.76 -10.60 -6.07
N ALA A 242 25.80 -10.94 -7.36
CA ALA A 242 24.76 -11.74 -8.01
C ALA A 242 24.66 -13.20 -7.50
N ALA A 243 25.69 -13.69 -6.81
CA ALA A 243 25.72 -15.01 -6.19
C ALA A 243 25.59 -14.98 -4.65
N SER A 244 25.29 -13.81 -4.08
CA SER A 244 24.99 -13.67 -2.65
C SER A 244 23.63 -14.31 -2.31
N ASN A 245 23.47 -14.81 -1.07
CA ASN A 245 22.19 -15.31 -0.55
C ASN A 245 21.54 -16.50 -1.28
N ILE A 246 22.34 -17.32 -1.98
CA ILE A 246 21.88 -18.56 -2.62
C ILE A 246 22.63 -19.79 -2.06
N ASP A 247 22.00 -20.96 -2.16
CA ASP A 247 22.60 -22.20 -1.67
C ASP A 247 23.86 -22.58 -2.49
N PRO A 248 24.80 -23.36 -1.91
CA PRO A 248 26.07 -23.66 -2.55
C PRO A 248 25.96 -24.34 -3.94
N ARG A 249 24.91 -25.15 -4.18
CA ARG A 249 24.72 -25.79 -5.49
C ARG A 249 24.24 -24.77 -6.53
N SER A 250 23.34 -23.87 -6.14
CA SER A 250 22.88 -22.77 -7.00
C SER A 250 23.99 -21.75 -7.27
N GLU A 251 24.84 -21.47 -6.30
CA GLU A 251 26.01 -20.59 -6.44
C GLU A 251 27.01 -21.11 -7.49
N GLN A 252 27.34 -22.40 -7.44
CA GLN A 252 28.21 -23.02 -8.43
C GLN A 252 27.63 -22.90 -9.85
N ALA A 253 26.31 -23.02 -9.98
CA ALA A 253 25.63 -22.87 -11.27
C ALA A 253 25.72 -21.44 -11.80
N VAL A 254 25.47 -20.43 -10.96
CA VAL A 254 25.60 -19.01 -11.33
C VAL A 254 27.04 -18.67 -11.70
N THR A 255 28.02 -19.12 -10.89
CA THR A 255 29.44 -18.86 -11.14
C THR A 255 29.89 -19.49 -12.47
N ALA A 256 29.50 -20.73 -12.75
CA ALA A 256 29.82 -21.37 -14.03
C ALA A 256 29.24 -20.62 -15.24
N ALA A 257 28.01 -20.10 -15.12
CA ALA A 257 27.38 -19.29 -16.18
C ALA A 257 28.11 -17.97 -16.41
N ILE A 258 28.59 -17.32 -15.34
CA ILE A 258 29.39 -16.08 -15.40
C ILE A 258 30.74 -16.34 -16.08
N GLU A 259 31.42 -17.44 -15.74
CA GLU A 259 32.70 -17.83 -16.35
C GLU A 259 32.55 -18.16 -17.84
N GLU A 260 31.50 -18.89 -18.21
CA GLU A 260 31.17 -19.17 -19.61
C GLU A 260 30.94 -17.86 -20.38
N LEU A 261 30.22 -16.91 -19.79
CA LEU A 261 29.94 -15.61 -20.38
C LEU A 261 31.22 -14.78 -20.62
N ALA A 262 32.16 -14.82 -19.66
CA ALA A 262 33.42 -14.10 -19.73
C ALA A 262 34.33 -14.55 -20.88
N SER A 263 34.11 -15.74 -21.45
CA SER A 263 34.86 -16.22 -22.62
C SER A 263 34.60 -15.39 -23.89
N SER A 264 33.47 -14.67 -23.96
CA SER A 264 33.05 -13.93 -25.14
C SER A 264 32.65 -12.47 -24.86
N LYS A 265 32.36 -12.14 -23.59
CA LYS A 265 31.88 -10.82 -23.17
C LYS A 265 32.78 -10.22 -22.10
N THR A 266 32.79 -8.90 -21.95
CA THR A 266 33.45 -8.25 -20.82
C THR A 266 32.59 -8.42 -19.58
N VAL A 267 33.13 -9.04 -18.54
CA VAL A 267 32.37 -9.34 -17.32
C VAL A 267 33.07 -8.72 -16.12
N VAL A 268 32.36 -7.86 -15.40
CA VAL A 268 32.78 -7.28 -14.13
C VAL A 268 31.98 -7.92 -13.01
N VAL A 269 32.64 -8.57 -12.06
CA VAL A 269 31.98 -9.20 -10.90
C VAL A 269 32.40 -8.48 -9.64
N ILE A 270 31.43 -7.96 -8.91
CA ILE A 270 31.58 -7.48 -7.54
C ILE A 270 31.07 -8.60 -6.64
N SER A 271 31.93 -9.08 -5.73
CA SER A 271 31.55 -10.16 -4.83
C SER A 271 32.30 -10.04 -3.51
N HIS A 272 31.60 -10.36 -2.42
CA HIS A 272 32.22 -10.61 -1.11
C HIS A 272 32.70 -12.06 -0.99
N ARG A 273 32.27 -12.97 -1.87
CA ARG A 273 32.73 -14.36 -1.92
C ARG A 273 33.90 -14.47 -2.87
N LEU A 274 35.10 -14.37 -2.33
CA LEU A 274 36.33 -14.30 -3.11
C LEU A 274 36.58 -15.56 -3.97
N ALA A 275 35.96 -16.69 -3.63
CA ALA A 275 35.97 -17.90 -4.45
C ALA A 275 35.45 -17.65 -5.88
N THR A 276 34.44 -16.78 -6.05
CA THR A 276 33.88 -16.40 -7.36
C THR A 276 34.83 -15.52 -8.18
N LEU A 277 35.81 -14.88 -7.54
CA LEU A 277 36.79 -14.00 -8.19
C LEU A 277 38.09 -14.73 -8.53
N ARG A 278 38.26 -16.00 -8.10
CA ARG A 278 39.51 -16.76 -8.25
C ARG A 278 39.99 -16.85 -9.70
N ASN A 279 39.06 -17.01 -10.64
CA ASN A 279 39.36 -17.16 -12.06
C ASN A 279 39.37 -15.81 -12.81
N ALA A 280 39.27 -14.68 -12.10
CA ALA A 280 39.34 -13.36 -12.72
C ALA A 280 40.76 -13.07 -13.22
N SER A 281 40.84 -12.50 -14.43
CA SER A 281 42.09 -12.07 -15.05
C SER A 281 42.78 -10.95 -14.26
N SER A 282 41.99 -10.13 -13.56
CA SER A 282 42.47 -9.07 -12.67
C SER A 282 41.40 -8.80 -11.62
N ILE A 283 41.81 -8.64 -10.38
CA ILE A 283 40.98 -8.28 -9.23
C ILE A 283 41.43 -6.88 -8.77
N ALA A 284 40.49 -5.96 -8.61
CA ALA A 284 40.70 -4.64 -8.00
C ALA A 284 40.11 -4.62 -6.59
N VAL A 285 40.91 -4.24 -5.60
CA VAL A 285 40.51 -4.23 -4.19
C VAL A 285 40.19 -2.80 -3.77
N PHE A 286 38.95 -2.58 -3.35
CA PHE A 286 38.43 -1.27 -2.91
C PHE A 286 38.51 -1.15 -1.40
N GLU A 287 39.09 -0.04 -0.93
CA GLU A 287 39.13 0.36 0.48
C GLU A 287 38.94 1.88 0.55
N ASP A 288 38.00 2.34 1.38
CA ASP A 288 37.64 3.76 1.55
C ASP A 288 37.48 4.56 0.23
N GLY A 289 36.82 3.97 -0.77
CA GLY A 289 36.52 4.64 -2.03
C GLY A 289 37.71 4.74 -3.00
N ARG A 290 38.79 3.97 -2.78
CA ARG A 290 39.99 3.92 -3.63
C ARG A 290 40.36 2.48 -3.96
N ILE A 291 41.04 2.27 -5.09
CA ILE A 291 41.69 0.99 -5.39
C ILE A 291 43.04 0.95 -4.69
N VAL A 292 43.19 0.06 -3.71
CA VAL A 292 44.44 -0.09 -2.94
C VAL A 292 45.37 -1.15 -3.53
N GLU A 293 44.80 -2.19 -4.16
CA GLU A 293 45.54 -3.31 -4.73
C GLU A 293 44.91 -3.79 -6.03
N ARG A 294 45.76 -4.32 -6.93
CA ARG A 294 45.32 -4.91 -8.19
C ARG A 294 46.27 -6.02 -8.63
N GLY A 295 45.71 -7.15 -9.05
CA GLY A 295 46.49 -8.31 -9.50
C GLY A 295 45.61 -9.52 -9.80
N SER A 296 46.20 -10.66 -10.14
CA SER A 296 45.49 -11.94 -10.18
C SER A 296 45.26 -12.50 -8.78
N HIS A 297 44.39 -13.51 -8.65
CA HIS A 297 44.15 -14.18 -7.38
C HIS A 297 45.43 -14.69 -6.72
N ASP A 298 46.28 -15.38 -7.48
CA ASP A 298 47.50 -16.00 -6.94
C ASP A 298 48.52 -14.94 -6.47
N GLU A 299 48.64 -13.83 -7.21
CA GLU A 299 49.51 -12.70 -6.85
C GLU A 299 49.05 -12.02 -5.55
N LEU A 300 47.74 -11.75 -5.45
CA LEU A 300 47.17 -11.02 -4.32
C LEU A 300 47.06 -11.91 -3.07
N ALA A 301 46.78 -13.21 -3.21
CA ALA A 301 46.68 -14.15 -2.10
C ALA A 301 48.03 -14.52 -1.49
N ALA A 302 49.11 -14.52 -2.29
CA ALA A 302 50.47 -14.79 -1.83
C ALA A 302 51.10 -13.61 -1.06
N GLY A 303 50.57 -12.41 -1.25
CA GLY A 303 50.99 -11.21 -0.52
C GLY A 303 50.47 -11.14 0.92
N ASP A 304 50.64 -9.98 1.54
CA ASP A 304 50.08 -9.64 2.86
C ASP A 304 49.12 -8.43 2.81
N GLY A 305 48.57 -8.20 1.62
CA GLY A 305 47.67 -7.10 1.30
C GLY A 305 46.24 -7.27 1.81
N ALA A 306 45.39 -6.28 1.53
CA ALA A 306 43.97 -6.26 1.84
C ALA A 306 43.23 -7.48 1.30
N TYR A 307 43.55 -7.90 0.06
CA TYR A 307 42.95 -9.12 -0.50
C TYR A 307 43.35 -10.38 0.27
N ALA A 308 44.64 -10.53 0.59
CA ALA A 308 45.13 -11.70 1.32
C ALA A 308 44.49 -11.82 2.71
N ARG A 309 44.28 -10.68 3.40
CA ARG A 309 43.57 -10.65 4.68
C ARG A 309 42.13 -11.15 4.53
N LEU A 310 41.36 -10.57 3.61
CA LEU A 310 39.98 -11.00 3.33
C LEU A 310 39.92 -12.49 2.97
N TRP A 311 40.86 -12.98 2.14
CA TRP A 311 40.93 -14.38 1.73
C TRP A 311 41.21 -15.35 2.87
N ARG A 312 42.15 -15.02 3.76
CA ARG A 312 42.45 -15.85 4.94
C ARG A 312 41.26 -15.90 5.89
N THR A 313 40.65 -14.75 6.17
CA THR A 313 39.44 -14.66 7.00
C THR A 313 38.31 -15.51 6.44
N GLN A 314 38.07 -15.44 5.12
CA GLN A 314 37.07 -16.27 4.46
C GLN A 314 37.39 -17.78 4.58
N GLN A 315 38.65 -18.19 4.36
CA GLN A 315 39.05 -19.60 4.52
C GLN A 315 38.92 -20.10 5.96
N GLU A 316 39.22 -19.28 6.96
CA GLU A 316 39.04 -19.63 8.37
C GLU A 316 37.56 -19.84 8.71
N LEU A 317 36.68 -18.98 8.19
CA LEU A 317 35.23 -19.13 8.33
C LEU A 317 34.71 -20.38 7.62
N GLU A 318 35.16 -20.64 6.39
CA GLU A 318 34.78 -21.83 5.63
C GLU A 318 35.29 -23.13 6.28
N ARG A 319 36.50 -23.14 6.83
CA ARG A 319 37.02 -24.29 7.62
C ARG A 319 36.21 -24.51 8.88
N PHE A 320 35.87 -23.44 9.61
CA PHE A 320 35.01 -23.53 10.79
C PHE A 320 33.61 -24.07 10.43
N ALA A 321 33.04 -23.65 9.30
CA ALA A 321 31.79 -24.16 8.78
C ALA A 321 31.90 -25.63 8.32
N ALA A 322 33.01 -26.01 7.66
CA ALA A 322 33.28 -27.37 7.22
C ALA A 322 33.49 -28.33 8.39
N ASP A 323 34.16 -27.90 9.47
CA ASP A 323 34.30 -28.68 10.71
C ASP A 323 32.94 -28.89 11.40
N ALA A 324 32.05 -27.90 11.32
CA ALA A 324 30.66 -28.04 11.77
C ALA A 324 29.85 -28.98 10.86
N SER A 325 30.09 -29.00 9.55
CA SER A 325 29.49 -29.93 8.59
C SER A 325 30.10 -31.35 8.62
N ALA A 326 31.36 -31.52 9.01
CA ALA A 326 31.97 -32.83 9.23
C ALA A 326 31.37 -33.51 10.47
N LEU A 327 30.99 -32.72 11.48
CA LEU A 327 30.14 -33.17 12.58
C LEU A 327 28.77 -33.63 12.06
N HIS A 328 28.22 -32.96 11.04
CA HIS A 328 26.95 -33.28 10.39
C HIS A 328 26.98 -34.58 9.59
N ALA A 329 28.06 -34.87 8.86
CA ALA A 329 28.24 -36.13 8.12
C ALA A 329 28.35 -37.36 9.05
N ALA A 330 28.79 -37.18 10.30
CA ALA A 330 28.77 -38.23 11.31
C ALA A 330 27.37 -38.56 11.84
N PHE A 331 26.37 -37.70 11.60
CA PHE A 331 24.96 -37.93 11.94
C PHE A 331 24.12 -38.53 10.79
N ASP A 332 24.62 -38.52 9.55
CA ASP A 332 23.91 -39.06 8.36
C ASP A 332 24.01 -40.59 8.23
N ASP A 333 24.80 -41.28 9.07
CA ASP A 333 24.92 -42.76 9.03
C ASP A 333 23.73 -43.49 9.71
N VAL A 334 22.65 -42.77 10.02
CA VAL A 334 21.43 -43.34 10.61
C VAL A 334 20.17 -42.89 9.83
N ARG A 335 19.82 -43.74 8.84
CA ARG A 335 18.54 -43.91 8.11
C ARG A 335 18.39 -43.23 6.73
N GLY A 336 18.38 -44.09 5.72
CA GLY A 336 17.16 -44.50 5.00
C GLY A 336 16.71 -43.64 3.82
N ASP A 337 16.86 -44.19 2.62
CA ASP A 337 16.28 -43.74 1.35
C ASP A 337 14.79 -43.37 1.50
N ASP A 338 14.46 -42.08 1.48
CA ASP A 338 13.19 -41.49 1.01
C ASP A 338 13.22 -39.97 1.25
N ALA A 339 13.85 -39.20 0.36
CA ALA A 339 13.85 -37.73 0.46
C ALA A 339 14.01 -37.03 -0.90
N ASP A 340 13.11 -37.32 -1.85
CA ASP A 340 12.81 -36.44 -2.98
C ASP A 340 11.31 -36.10 -2.95
N MET A 341 10.99 -34.95 -2.38
CA MET A 341 9.68 -34.31 -2.56
C MET A 341 9.89 -32.83 -2.89
N PRO A 342 9.24 -32.29 -3.93
CA PRO A 342 9.34 -30.88 -4.28
C PRO A 342 8.64 -30.01 -3.23
N CYS A 343 9.31 -28.95 -2.78
CA CYS A 343 8.75 -27.94 -1.89
C CYS A 343 7.97 -26.91 -2.70
N GLU A 344 6.65 -26.87 -2.53
CA GLU A 344 5.80 -25.75 -2.99
C GLU A 344 5.87 -24.56 -2.00
N PRO A 345 5.84 -23.31 -2.47
CA PRO A 345 5.69 -22.14 -1.62
C PRO A 345 4.28 -22.11 -1.01
N ILE A 346 4.21 -21.94 0.31
CA ILE A 346 2.96 -21.91 1.07
C ILE A 346 2.31 -20.54 0.88
N ALA A 347 1.40 -20.42 -0.08
CA ALA A 347 0.42 -19.33 -0.10
C ALA A 347 -0.56 -19.54 1.06
N ALA A 348 -0.68 -18.56 1.95
CA ALA A 348 -1.74 -18.57 2.95
C ALA A 348 -3.07 -18.70 2.19
N SER A 349 -3.83 -19.76 2.46
CA SER A 349 -5.15 -19.93 1.86
C SER A 349 -6.04 -18.77 2.33
N GLU A 350 -6.38 -17.89 1.39
CA GLU A 350 -7.50 -16.96 1.55
C GLU A 350 -8.76 -17.80 1.67
N GLN A 351 -9.12 -18.15 2.90
CA GLN A 351 -10.48 -18.53 3.20
C GLN A 351 -11.31 -17.26 3.02
N ASP A 352 -11.92 -17.12 1.85
CA ASP A 352 -12.94 -16.11 1.57
C ASP A 352 -13.99 -16.17 2.68
N ALA A 353 -13.91 -15.22 3.61
CA ALA A 353 -14.91 -15.08 4.65
C ALA A 353 -16.28 -14.83 3.97
N PRO A 354 -17.38 -15.39 4.50
CA PRO A 354 -18.69 -15.22 3.90
C PRO A 354 -19.03 -13.73 3.80
N MET A 355 -19.29 -13.28 2.57
CA MET A 355 -19.47 -11.87 2.24
C MET A 355 -20.62 -11.26 3.06
N ARG A 356 -20.29 -10.31 3.95
CA ARG A 356 -21.26 -9.66 4.84
C ARG A 356 -22.34 -8.97 4.01
N SER A 357 -23.61 -9.17 4.38
CA SER A 357 -24.70 -8.50 3.67
C SER A 357 -24.57 -6.97 3.81
N LYS A 358 -24.99 -6.23 2.77
CA LYS A 358 -24.94 -4.75 2.77
C LYS A 358 -25.66 -4.13 3.98
N LEU A 359 -26.77 -4.75 4.40
CA LEU A 359 -27.52 -4.33 5.58
C LEU A 359 -26.75 -4.63 6.87
N ALA A 360 -26.22 -5.84 7.04
CA ALA A 360 -25.43 -6.18 8.23
C ALA A 360 -24.22 -5.25 8.38
N THR A 361 -23.59 -4.88 7.27
CA THR A 361 -22.47 -3.92 7.23
C THR A 361 -22.92 -2.52 7.64
N ALA A 362 -24.01 -2.00 7.07
CA ALA A 362 -24.55 -0.70 7.46
C ALA A 362 -24.91 -0.66 8.96
N LEU A 363 -25.56 -1.70 9.49
CA LEU A 363 -25.84 -1.81 10.92
C LEU A 363 -24.55 -1.87 11.77
N GLY A 364 -23.55 -2.65 11.35
CA GLY A 364 -22.26 -2.72 12.02
C GLY A 364 -21.56 -1.36 12.12
N LEU A 365 -21.54 -0.61 11.01
CA LEU A 365 -20.99 0.75 10.98
C LEU A 365 -21.77 1.71 11.88
N THR A 366 -23.11 1.65 11.90
CA THR A 366 -23.90 2.52 12.79
C THR A 366 -23.63 2.28 14.27
N LYS A 367 -23.26 1.06 14.69
CA LYS A 367 -22.88 0.78 16.08
C LYS A 367 -21.62 1.54 16.51
N LEU A 368 -20.72 1.88 15.57
CA LEU A 368 -19.50 2.65 15.87
C LEU A 368 -19.80 4.11 16.27
N VAL A 369 -20.98 4.63 15.92
CA VAL A 369 -21.47 5.96 16.32
C VAL A 369 -21.89 6.01 17.79
N GLY A 370 -22.08 4.87 18.46
CA GLY A 370 -22.61 4.76 19.82
C GLY A 370 -22.14 5.84 20.81
N PRO A 371 -20.82 6.11 20.95
CA PRO A 371 -20.31 7.13 21.88
C PRO A 371 -20.72 8.58 21.55
N LEU A 372 -21.16 8.85 20.33
CA LEU A 372 -21.46 10.18 19.79
C LEU A 372 -22.93 10.33 19.35
N VAL A 373 -23.82 9.44 19.83
CA VAL A 373 -25.26 9.46 19.50
C VAL A 373 -25.92 10.82 19.80
N PHE A 374 -25.49 11.53 20.85
CA PHE A 374 -26.02 12.86 21.16
C PHE A 374 -25.67 13.90 20.08
N VAL A 375 -24.46 13.82 19.50
CA VAL A 375 -24.05 14.71 18.40
C VAL A 375 -24.83 14.39 17.13
N MET A 376 -25.04 13.10 16.84
CA MET A 376 -25.90 12.65 15.75
C MET A 376 -27.33 13.16 15.93
N ALA A 377 -27.91 13.02 17.12
CA ALA A 377 -29.26 13.51 17.41
C ALA A 377 -29.36 15.03 17.25
N ALA A 378 -28.35 15.78 17.68
CA ALA A 378 -28.26 17.22 17.44
C ALA A 378 -28.18 17.54 15.94
N ALA A 379 -27.38 16.80 15.17
CA ALA A 379 -27.28 16.98 13.72
C ALA A 379 -28.62 16.74 13.01
N VAL A 380 -29.32 15.66 13.37
CA VAL A 380 -30.64 15.34 12.84
C VAL A 380 -31.65 16.42 13.22
N LEU A 381 -31.67 16.87 14.48
CA LEU A 381 -32.58 17.92 14.94
C LEU A 381 -32.34 19.25 14.18
N LEU A 382 -31.07 19.69 14.09
CA LEU A 382 -30.68 20.90 13.38
C LEU A 382 -31.00 20.80 11.89
N GLY A 383 -30.79 19.63 11.29
CA GLY A 383 -31.14 19.35 9.89
C GLY A 383 -32.64 19.40 9.64
N VAL A 384 -33.45 18.71 10.47
CA VAL A 384 -34.92 18.74 10.39
C VAL A 384 -35.44 20.17 10.53
N LEU A 385 -34.99 20.91 11.54
CA LEU A 385 -35.36 22.32 11.72
C LEU A 385 -34.90 23.19 10.54
N GLY A 386 -33.71 22.93 10.00
CA GLY A 386 -33.17 23.65 8.85
C GLY A 386 -33.98 23.44 7.57
N PHE A 387 -34.43 22.21 7.32
CA PHE A 387 -35.32 21.90 6.20
C PHE A 387 -36.72 22.47 6.41
N PHE A 388 -37.28 22.43 7.62
CA PHE A 388 -38.54 23.09 7.92
C PHE A 388 -38.47 24.61 7.82
N ALA A 389 -37.34 25.22 8.17
CA ALA A 389 -37.10 26.63 7.92
C ALA A 389 -37.06 26.93 6.40
N ALA A 390 -36.52 26.01 5.59
CA ALA A 390 -36.54 26.15 4.13
C ALA A 390 -37.95 26.01 3.53
N ILE A 391 -38.72 25.00 3.96
CA ILE A 391 -40.12 24.79 3.56
C ILE A 391 -40.99 25.99 4.01
N GLY A 392 -40.78 26.46 5.23
CA GLY A 392 -41.49 27.60 5.81
C GLY A 392 -41.32 28.90 5.03
N LEU A 393 -40.17 29.13 4.37
CA LEU A 393 -39.99 30.29 3.49
C LEU A 393 -41.04 30.32 2.37
N THR A 394 -41.32 29.18 1.75
CA THR A 394 -42.29 29.07 0.66
C THR A 394 -43.72 29.01 1.20
N SER A 395 -43.96 28.21 2.24
CA SER A 395 -45.30 28.00 2.80
C SER A 395 -45.86 29.24 3.51
N PHE A 396 -45.07 29.95 4.32
CA PHE A 396 -45.54 31.19 4.96
C PHE A 396 -45.68 32.33 3.95
N ALA A 397 -44.86 32.35 2.89
CA ALA A 397 -45.04 33.30 1.80
C ALA A 397 -46.35 33.05 1.03
N ALA A 398 -46.67 31.79 0.73
CA ALA A 398 -47.94 31.40 0.13
C ALA A 398 -49.12 31.79 1.03
N ALA A 399 -49.04 31.52 2.34
CA ALA A 399 -50.07 31.90 3.30
C ALA A 399 -50.28 33.41 3.36
N GLY A 400 -49.21 34.20 3.37
CA GLY A 400 -49.27 35.67 3.35
C GLY A 400 -49.83 36.22 2.04
N LEU A 401 -49.50 35.63 0.88
CA LEU A 401 -50.09 36.02 -0.40
C LEU A 401 -51.60 35.73 -0.44
N LEU A 402 -52.02 34.58 0.08
CA LEU A 402 -53.43 34.19 0.14
C LEU A 402 -54.23 35.10 1.10
N ASP A 403 -53.67 35.44 2.27
CA ASP A 403 -54.28 36.39 3.21
C ASP A 403 -54.40 37.79 2.59
N ALA A 404 -53.36 38.27 1.91
CA ALA A 404 -53.40 39.53 1.15
C ALA A 404 -54.41 39.51 0.00
N ALA A 405 -54.74 38.34 -0.55
CA ALA A 405 -55.77 38.15 -1.56
C ALA A 405 -57.20 38.07 -0.97
N GLY A 406 -57.35 38.11 0.36
CA GLY A 406 -58.62 38.02 1.07
C GLY A 406 -59.06 36.59 1.42
N ALA A 407 -58.20 35.59 1.27
CA ALA A 407 -58.49 34.20 1.66
C ALA A 407 -58.08 33.93 3.11
N SER A 408 -58.95 33.28 3.90
CA SER A 408 -58.66 32.97 5.30
C SER A 408 -57.74 31.75 5.43
N THR A 409 -56.44 31.97 5.59
CA THR A 409 -55.44 30.90 5.82
C THR A 409 -55.16 30.61 7.29
N GLY A 410 -55.78 31.39 8.20
CA GLY A 410 -55.53 31.31 9.64
C GLY A 410 -54.21 31.95 10.11
N VAL A 411 -53.39 32.47 9.18
CA VAL A 411 -52.14 33.18 9.48
C VAL A 411 -52.19 34.57 8.85
N PRO A 412 -52.39 35.63 9.64
CA PRO A 412 -52.41 37.00 9.12
C PRO A 412 -51.09 37.38 8.43
N LEU A 413 -51.15 38.24 7.41
CA LEU A 413 -50.00 38.70 6.63
C LEU A 413 -48.81 39.15 7.49
N ALA A 414 -49.07 39.86 8.60
CA ALA A 414 -48.04 40.31 9.52
C ALA A 414 -47.29 39.14 10.20
N TRP A 415 -48.03 38.11 10.63
CA TRP A 415 -47.46 36.90 11.21
C TRP A 415 -46.75 36.04 10.16
N ALA A 416 -47.32 35.93 8.95
CA ALA A 416 -46.69 35.24 7.83
C ALA A 416 -45.33 35.87 7.49
N GLY A 417 -45.25 37.21 7.43
CA GLY A 417 -44.00 37.94 7.22
C GLY A 417 -42.99 37.76 8.35
N ALA A 418 -43.45 37.79 9.62
CA ALA A 418 -42.58 37.57 10.78
C ALA A 418 -42.01 36.14 10.81
N LEU A 419 -42.84 35.13 10.60
CA LEU A 419 -42.42 33.72 10.54
C LEU A 419 -41.45 33.46 9.38
N LEU A 420 -41.72 34.08 8.22
CA LEU A 420 -40.80 34.03 7.08
C LEU A 420 -39.42 34.62 7.42
N ALA A 421 -39.38 35.76 8.11
CA ALA A 421 -38.12 36.38 8.54
C ALA A 421 -37.36 35.48 9.54
N VAL A 422 -38.07 34.87 10.49
CA VAL A 422 -37.49 33.90 11.44
C VAL A 422 -36.90 32.71 10.69
N CYS A 423 -37.66 32.10 9.77
CA CYS A 423 -37.19 30.99 8.95
C CYS A 423 -35.96 31.38 8.11
N ALA A 424 -35.94 32.58 7.53
CA ALA A 424 -34.82 33.08 6.73
C ALA A 424 -33.52 33.18 7.53
N VAL A 425 -33.59 33.75 8.74
CA VAL A 425 -32.42 33.92 9.62
C VAL A 425 -32.00 32.58 10.22
N ALA A 426 -32.95 31.75 10.67
CA ALA A 426 -32.67 30.48 11.32
C ALA A 426 -32.03 29.45 10.36
N ARG A 427 -32.41 29.46 9.06
CA ARG A 427 -31.94 28.47 8.08
C ARG A 427 -30.40 28.39 7.98
N GLY A 428 -29.71 29.52 8.04
CA GLY A 428 -28.25 29.57 7.92
C GLY A 428 -27.54 28.85 9.08
N PRO A 429 -27.69 29.32 10.33
CA PRO A 429 -27.11 28.68 11.51
C PRO A 429 -27.53 27.23 11.70
N LEU A 430 -28.80 26.88 11.44
CA LEU A 430 -29.29 25.49 11.55
C LEU A 430 -28.54 24.56 10.58
N ARG A 431 -28.40 24.97 9.32
CA ARG A 431 -27.66 24.20 8.31
C ARG A 431 -26.17 24.14 8.61
N TYR A 432 -25.59 25.23 9.09
CA TYR A 432 -24.18 25.24 9.50
C TYR A 432 -23.93 24.29 10.67
N GLY A 433 -24.80 24.34 11.70
CA GLY A 433 -24.71 23.44 12.86
C GLY A 433 -24.90 21.98 12.48
N GLU A 434 -25.86 21.66 11.60
CA GLU A 434 -26.05 20.31 11.04
C GLU A 434 -24.77 19.79 10.36
N GLN A 435 -24.18 20.57 9.44
CA GLN A 435 -22.95 20.19 8.75
C GLN A 435 -21.75 20.05 9.70
N LEU A 436 -21.61 20.98 10.65
CA LEU A 436 -20.54 20.95 11.64
C LEU A 436 -20.63 19.69 12.52
N CYS A 437 -21.82 19.35 13.01
CA CYS A 437 -22.03 18.14 13.79
C CYS A 437 -21.75 16.87 12.99
N ASN A 438 -22.20 16.80 11.73
CA ASN A 438 -21.98 15.65 10.86
C ASN A 438 -20.48 15.41 10.55
N HIS A 439 -19.73 16.46 10.21
CA HIS A 439 -18.28 16.32 9.96
C HIS A 439 -17.50 16.06 11.25
N TYR A 440 -17.84 16.73 12.36
CA TYR A 440 -17.21 16.46 13.65
C TYR A 440 -17.40 15.00 14.07
N LEU A 441 -18.63 14.49 13.94
CA LEU A 441 -18.94 13.09 14.17
C LEU A 441 -18.08 12.19 13.28
N ALA A 442 -18.07 12.43 11.97
CA ALA A 442 -17.33 11.61 11.02
C ALA A 442 -15.84 11.57 11.36
N PHE A 443 -15.16 12.70 11.47
CA PHE A 443 -13.72 12.71 11.77
C PHE A 443 -13.38 12.04 13.11
N LYS A 444 -14.23 12.20 14.14
CA LYS A 444 -14.01 11.56 15.44
C LYS A 444 -14.21 10.03 15.37
N VAL A 445 -15.22 9.57 14.64
CA VAL A 445 -15.45 8.13 14.39
C VAL A 445 -14.30 7.56 13.56
N LEU A 446 -13.86 8.23 12.48
CA LEU A 446 -12.73 7.79 11.66
C LEU A 446 -11.45 7.64 12.48
N ALA A 447 -11.12 8.61 13.34
CA ALA A 447 -9.96 8.51 14.22
C ALA A 447 -10.07 7.30 15.17
N THR A 448 -11.26 7.06 15.72
CA THR A 448 -11.52 5.90 16.59
C THR A 448 -11.43 4.58 15.83
N VAL A 449 -11.89 4.54 14.59
CA VAL A 449 -11.77 3.36 13.71
C VAL A 449 -10.31 3.09 13.39
N ARG A 450 -9.50 4.10 13.03
CA ARG A 450 -8.06 3.93 12.79
C ARG A 450 -7.34 3.36 14.00
N ASP A 451 -7.62 3.88 15.20
CA ASP A 451 -7.06 3.38 16.45
C ASP A 451 -7.44 1.90 16.70
N LYS A 452 -8.72 1.56 16.56
CA LYS A 452 -9.20 0.18 16.71
C LYS A 452 -8.63 -0.79 15.68
N VAL A 453 -8.56 -0.39 14.41
CA VAL A 453 -7.98 -1.17 13.32
C VAL A 453 -6.50 -1.42 13.61
N PHE A 454 -5.73 -0.38 13.95
CA PHE A 454 -4.33 -0.52 14.29
C PHE A 454 -4.12 -1.40 15.54
N GLY A 455 -4.94 -1.22 16.56
CA GLY A 455 -4.95 -2.08 17.75
C GLY A 455 -5.25 -3.53 17.41
N ARG A 456 -6.16 -3.79 16.47
CA ARG A 456 -6.49 -5.16 16.03
C ARG A 456 -5.36 -5.78 15.22
N LEU A 457 -4.76 -5.04 14.30
CA LEU A 457 -3.58 -5.50 13.54
C LEU A 457 -2.43 -5.90 14.46
N ARG A 458 -2.17 -5.13 15.53
CA ARG A 458 -1.16 -5.48 16.54
C ARG A 458 -1.46 -6.81 17.26
N MET A 459 -2.74 -7.12 17.50
CA MET A 459 -3.13 -8.40 18.11
C MET A 459 -3.10 -9.58 17.12
N LEU A 460 -3.33 -9.32 15.83
CA LEU A 460 -3.28 -10.36 14.78
C LEU A 460 -1.86 -10.70 14.33
N ALA A 461 -0.93 -9.76 14.51
CA ALA A 461 0.49 -9.92 14.16
C ALA A 461 1.21 -10.91 15.11
N PRO A 462 2.25 -11.62 14.62
CA PRO A 462 2.66 -11.69 13.21
C PRO A 462 1.91 -12.75 12.41
N ALA A 463 1.34 -13.77 13.06
CA ALA A 463 0.91 -15.00 12.40
C ALA A 463 -0.19 -14.81 11.36
N LYS A 464 -1.16 -13.92 11.60
CA LYS A 464 -2.26 -13.69 10.63
C LYS A 464 -1.94 -12.64 9.57
N LEU A 465 -0.87 -11.87 9.77
CA LEU A 465 -0.41 -10.87 8.81
C LEU A 465 0.72 -11.40 7.92
N GLU A 466 1.37 -12.49 8.32
CA GLU A 466 2.37 -13.15 7.48
C GLU A 466 1.68 -13.72 6.22
N GLY A 467 2.11 -13.23 5.05
CA GLY A 467 1.51 -13.58 3.76
C GLY A 467 0.40 -12.65 3.26
N ARG A 468 -0.11 -11.70 4.08
CA ARG A 468 -1.01 -10.66 3.59
C ARG A 468 -0.23 -9.57 2.84
N ASP A 469 -0.82 -9.03 1.77
CA ASP A 469 -0.24 -7.91 1.04
C ASP A 469 -0.15 -6.67 1.95
N LYS A 470 1.07 -6.17 2.18
CA LYS A 470 1.32 -4.97 2.99
C LYS A 470 0.57 -3.76 2.44
N GLY A 471 0.45 -3.66 1.11
CA GLY A 471 -0.31 -2.63 0.41
C GLY A 471 -1.81 -2.70 0.68
N ASP A 472 -2.40 -3.89 0.79
CA ASP A 472 -3.82 -4.04 1.17
C ASP A 472 -4.08 -3.56 2.59
N LEU A 473 -3.20 -3.90 3.54
CA LEU A 473 -3.31 -3.42 4.93
C LEU A 473 -3.16 -1.89 5.02
N VAL A 474 -2.24 -1.30 4.27
CA VAL A 474 -2.07 0.17 4.20
C VAL A 474 -3.30 0.83 3.57
N SER A 475 -3.81 0.27 2.48
CA SER A 475 -5.05 0.72 1.83
C SER A 475 -6.24 0.67 2.78
N LEU A 476 -6.34 -0.41 3.58
CA LEU A 476 -7.39 -0.58 4.59
C LEU A 476 -7.35 0.52 5.66
N ILE A 477 -6.17 0.85 6.21
CA ILE A 477 -6.03 1.89 7.25
C ILE A 477 -6.23 3.30 6.68
N GLY A 478 -5.78 3.52 5.44
CA GLY A 478 -5.80 4.81 4.76
C GLY A 478 -7.13 5.06 4.05
N ALA A 479 -7.21 4.58 2.81
CA ALA A 479 -8.27 4.91 1.85
C ALA A 479 -9.65 4.36 2.27
N ASP A 480 -9.70 3.12 2.74
CA ASP A 480 -10.97 2.48 3.13
C ASP A 480 -11.61 3.15 4.34
N VAL A 481 -10.83 3.45 5.39
CA VAL A 481 -11.34 4.16 6.57
C VAL A 481 -11.72 5.60 6.22
N GLU A 482 -10.98 6.27 5.33
CA GLU A 482 -11.35 7.60 4.83
C GLU A 482 -12.69 7.58 4.09
N LEU A 483 -12.94 6.56 3.27
CA LEU A 483 -14.21 6.41 2.55
C LEU A 483 -15.42 6.26 3.49
N LEU A 484 -15.22 5.79 4.73
CA LEU A 484 -16.27 5.75 5.77
C LEU A 484 -16.77 7.14 6.17
N GLU A 485 -16.01 8.21 5.89
CA GLU A 485 -16.45 9.59 6.13
C GLU A 485 -17.78 9.84 5.43
N VAL A 486 -17.93 9.40 4.18
CA VAL A 486 -19.16 9.58 3.40
C VAL A 486 -20.36 8.96 4.12
N PHE A 487 -20.20 7.78 4.73
CA PHE A 487 -21.28 7.14 5.47
C PHE A 487 -21.68 7.92 6.73
N PHE A 488 -20.69 8.36 7.51
CA PHE A 488 -20.96 9.05 8.78
C PHE A 488 -21.40 10.51 8.60
N ALA A 489 -20.79 11.26 7.68
CA ALA A 489 -21.10 12.68 7.45
C ALA A 489 -22.29 12.90 6.51
N HIS A 490 -22.50 12.02 5.52
CA HIS A 490 -23.40 12.29 4.40
C HIS A 490 -24.47 11.21 4.16
N THR A 491 -24.50 10.12 4.94
CA THR A 491 -25.54 9.07 4.79
C THR A 491 -26.48 9.00 5.99
N ILE A 492 -25.99 8.79 7.22
CA ILE A 492 -26.87 8.48 8.36
C ILE A 492 -27.82 9.64 8.68
N SER A 493 -27.30 10.84 8.97
CA SER A 493 -28.14 12.00 9.27
C SER A 493 -29.07 12.36 8.12
N PRO A 494 -28.60 12.48 6.85
CA PRO A 494 -29.50 12.81 5.74
C PRO A 494 -30.63 11.81 5.51
N VAL A 495 -30.41 10.50 5.70
CA VAL A 495 -31.46 9.48 5.61
C VAL A 495 -32.53 9.70 6.68
N LEU A 496 -32.12 9.93 7.94
CA LEU A 496 -33.04 10.18 9.05
C LEU A 496 -33.81 11.50 8.86
N ILE A 497 -33.11 12.57 8.46
CA ILE A 497 -33.71 13.86 8.15
C ILE A 497 -34.73 13.72 7.02
N ALA A 498 -34.39 12.98 5.94
CA ALA A 498 -35.30 12.77 4.82
C ALA A 498 -36.56 12.00 5.24
N GLY A 499 -36.44 10.96 6.06
CA GLY A 499 -37.59 10.22 6.59
C GLY A 499 -38.50 11.10 7.44
N ILE A 500 -37.93 11.86 8.39
CA ILE A 500 -38.69 12.72 9.32
C ILE A 500 -39.39 13.85 8.56
N VAL A 501 -38.67 14.57 7.69
CA VAL A 501 -39.22 15.70 6.93
C VAL A 501 -40.30 15.24 5.94
N SER A 502 -40.11 14.08 5.29
CA SER A 502 -41.11 13.52 4.37
C SER A 502 -42.40 13.12 5.11
N LEU A 503 -42.26 12.47 6.28
CA LEU A 503 -43.40 12.08 7.10
C LEU A 503 -44.17 13.31 7.60
N ALA A 504 -43.47 14.30 8.14
CA ALA A 504 -44.10 15.49 8.67
C ALA A 504 -44.68 16.41 7.58
N SER A 505 -44.07 16.47 6.38
CA SER A 505 -44.66 17.16 5.22
C SER A 505 -45.94 16.46 4.75
N THR A 506 -45.94 15.13 4.71
CA THR A 506 -47.14 14.34 4.38
C THR A 506 -48.25 14.57 5.40
N ALA A 507 -47.91 14.61 6.69
CA ALA A 507 -48.88 14.91 7.75
C ALA A 507 -49.46 16.33 7.64
N LEU A 508 -48.63 17.32 7.28
CA LEU A 508 -49.09 18.69 7.02
C LEU A 508 -50.07 18.76 5.85
N ILE A 509 -49.80 18.02 4.76
CA ILE A 509 -50.72 17.93 3.61
C ILE A 509 -51.98 17.14 3.98
N ALA A 510 -51.90 16.11 4.81
CA ALA A 510 -53.04 15.33 5.27
C ALA A 510 -54.02 16.16 6.10
N ALA A 511 -53.52 17.14 6.86
CA ALA A 511 -54.35 18.10 7.58
C ALA A 511 -55.15 19.02 6.64
N LEU A 512 -54.72 19.18 5.38
CA LEU A 512 -55.45 19.93 4.34
C LEU A 512 -56.39 19.03 3.54
N SER A 513 -55.88 17.90 3.04
CA SER A 513 -56.65 16.89 2.31
C SER A 513 -55.97 15.52 2.37
N PRO A 514 -56.66 14.47 2.87
CA PRO A 514 -56.13 13.11 2.87
C PRO A 514 -55.80 12.58 1.46
N ALA A 515 -56.57 12.99 0.44
CA ALA A 515 -56.35 12.56 -0.95
C ALA A 515 -55.02 13.10 -1.51
N LEU A 516 -54.71 14.36 -1.26
CA LEU A 516 -53.43 14.96 -1.67
C LEU A 516 -52.25 14.39 -0.89
N ALA A 517 -52.46 14.00 0.38
CA ALA A 517 -51.44 13.37 1.19
C ALA A 517 -51.02 11.99 0.66
N CYS A 518 -51.94 11.23 0.07
CA CYS A 518 -51.59 9.97 -0.60
C CYS A 518 -50.64 10.21 -1.79
N ILE A 519 -50.85 11.27 -2.57
CA ILE A 519 -49.95 11.66 -3.66
C ILE A 519 -48.60 12.08 -3.10
N ALA A 520 -48.58 12.86 -2.02
CA ALA A 520 -47.35 13.26 -1.33
C ALA A 520 -46.53 12.08 -0.79
N ALA A 521 -47.18 11.16 -0.09
CA ALA A 521 -46.55 9.94 0.40
C ALA A 521 -45.96 9.10 -0.74
N ALA A 522 -46.72 8.93 -1.83
CA ALA A 522 -46.25 8.20 -3.01
C ALA A 522 -45.03 8.89 -3.66
N ALA A 523 -45.03 10.23 -3.73
CA ALA A 523 -43.92 10.99 -4.27
C ALA A 523 -42.64 10.82 -3.43
N PHE A 524 -42.73 11.01 -2.10
CA PHE A 524 -41.57 10.86 -1.22
C PHE A 524 -41.02 9.43 -1.19
N VAL A 525 -41.88 8.42 -1.21
CA VAL A 525 -41.45 7.02 -1.31
C VAL A 525 -40.80 6.74 -2.67
N CYS A 526 -41.38 7.25 -3.75
CA CYS A 526 -40.82 7.07 -5.09
C CYS A 526 -39.42 7.68 -5.19
N ILE A 527 -39.26 8.95 -4.80
CA ILE A 527 -38.01 9.69 -4.91
C ILE A 527 -36.97 9.22 -3.89
N GLY A 528 -37.38 9.03 -2.63
CA GLY A 528 -36.47 8.69 -1.53
C GLY A 528 -36.09 7.20 -1.45
N VAL A 529 -36.90 6.29 -2.01
CA VAL A 529 -36.66 4.85 -1.91
C VAL A 529 -36.59 4.20 -3.29
N VAL A 530 -37.62 4.34 -4.13
CA VAL A 530 -37.70 3.60 -5.40
C VAL A 530 -36.59 4.01 -6.37
N VAL A 531 -36.43 5.31 -6.62
CA VAL A 531 -35.40 5.84 -7.54
C VAL A 531 -33.98 5.42 -7.14
N PRO A 532 -33.51 5.61 -5.89
CA PRO A 532 -32.19 5.14 -5.50
C PRO A 532 -32.02 3.61 -5.58
N LEU A 533 -33.05 2.81 -5.27
CA LEU A 533 -32.98 1.35 -5.43
C LEU A 533 -32.87 0.91 -6.90
N VAL A 534 -33.66 1.52 -7.78
CA VAL A 534 -33.61 1.25 -9.23
C VAL A 534 -32.28 1.71 -9.81
N SER A 535 -31.81 2.91 -9.45
CA SER A 535 -30.51 3.45 -9.89
C SER A 535 -29.34 2.57 -9.44
N SER A 536 -29.36 2.13 -8.17
CA SER A 536 -28.35 1.22 -7.62
C SER A 536 -28.35 -0.14 -8.34
N LYS A 537 -29.52 -0.69 -8.66
CA LYS A 537 -29.65 -1.94 -9.42
C LYS A 537 -29.24 -1.79 -10.89
N ALA A 538 -29.62 -0.69 -11.54
CA ALA A 538 -29.29 -0.40 -12.94
C ALA A 538 -27.78 -0.13 -13.15
N SER A 539 -27.11 0.42 -12.13
CA SER A 539 -25.66 0.60 -12.11
C SER A 539 -24.90 -0.74 -12.08
N GLY A 540 -25.53 -1.82 -11.61
CA GLY A 540 -25.00 -3.19 -11.73
C GLY A 540 -23.59 -3.33 -11.15
N THR A 541 -22.68 -3.87 -11.97
CA THR A 541 -21.26 -4.06 -11.65
C THR A 541 -20.37 -2.88 -12.05
N ASP A 542 -20.89 -1.85 -12.73
CA ASP A 542 -20.05 -0.76 -13.26
C ASP A 542 -19.21 -0.07 -12.16
N GLY A 543 -19.77 0.09 -10.96
CA GLY A 543 -19.05 0.65 -9.81
C GLY A 543 -17.99 -0.28 -9.19
N ARG A 544 -18.07 -1.59 -9.49
CA ARG A 544 -17.04 -2.59 -9.18
C ARG A 544 -15.98 -2.59 -10.28
N ASP A 545 -16.37 -2.57 -11.55
CA ASP A 545 -15.46 -2.54 -12.71
C ASP A 545 -14.51 -1.33 -12.63
N VAL A 546 -15.05 -0.12 -12.39
CA VAL A 546 -14.23 1.11 -12.18
C VAL A 546 -13.23 0.95 -11.03
N ARG A 547 -13.62 0.23 -9.97
CA ARG A 547 -12.78 0.06 -8.78
C ARG A 547 -11.68 -0.96 -9.01
N GLU A 548 -12.01 -2.10 -9.60
CA GLU A 548 -11.04 -3.13 -9.97
C GLU A 548 -10.05 -2.60 -11.01
N GLY A 549 -10.54 -1.85 -12.00
CA GLY A 549 -9.68 -1.14 -12.95
C GLY A 549 -8.75 -0.14 -12.27
N MET A 550 -9.25 0.67 -11.34
CA MET A 550 -8.43 1.64 -10.59
C MET A 550 -7.40 0.95 -9.66
N ALA A 551 -7.77 -0.15 -9.02
CA ALA A 551 -6.86 -0.94 -8.20
C ALA A 551 -5.75 -1.58 -9.07
N SER A 552 -6.14 -2.20 -10.19
CA SER A 552 -5.21 -2.76 -11.18
C SER A 552 -4.25 -1.70 -11.75
N LEU A 553 -4.76 -0.49 -12.01
CA LEU A 553 -3.97 0.66 -12.45
C LEU A 553 -2.95 1.09 -11.39
N ASN A 554 -3.40 1.25 -10.13
CA ASN A 554 -2.51 1.62 -9.02
C ASN A 554 -1.42 0.56 -8.78
N SER A 555 -1.78 -0.72 -8.76
CA SER A 555 -0.82 -1.82 -8.61
C SER A 555 0.19 -1.84 -9.75
N PHE A 556 -0.24 -1.64 -11.01
CA PHE A 556 0.65 -1.55 -12.15
C PHE A 556 1.61 -0.36 -12.06
N VAL A 557 1.14 0.81 -11.61
CA VAL A 557 1.99 1.99 -11.41
C VAL A 557 3.03 1.74 -10.32
N LEU A 558 2.63 1.18 -9.17
CA LEU A 558 3.55 0.84 -8.08
C LEU A 558 4.60 -0.19 -8.51
N GLU A 559 4.19 -1.25 -9.20
CA GLU A 559 5.10 -2.25 -9.76
C GLU A 559 6.07 -1.62 -10.76
N SER A 560 5.58 -0.74 -11.64
CA SER A 560 6.41 -0.03 -12.62
C SER A 560 7.44 0.89 -11.95
N LEU A 561 7.11 1.49 -10.80
CA LEU A 561 8.04 2.30 -10.01
C LEU A 561 9.07 1.44 -9.26
N MET A 562 8.65 0.32 -8.66
CA MET A 562 9.55 -0.59 -7.96
C MET A 562 10.54 -1.28 -8.92
N GLY A 563 10.07 -1.71 -10.09
CA GLY A 563 10.88 -2.29 -11.15
C GLY A 563 11.37 -1.28 -12.20
N LEU A 564 11.44 0.02 -11.84
CA LEU A 564 11.79 1.05 -12.80
C LEU A 564 13.20 0.84 -13.36
N ARG A 565 14.15 0.40 -12.52
CA ARG A 565 15.53 0.15 -12.96
C ARG A 565 15.59 -0.95 -14.02
N GLU A 566 14.88 -2.05 -13.82
CA GLU A 566 14.78 -3.17 -14.74
C GLU A 566 14.09 -2.74 -16.04
N THR A 567 12.98 -2.00 -15.92
CA THR A 567 12.26 -1.45 -17.08
C THR A 567 13.16 -0.53 -17.90
N LEU A 568 13.99 0.29 -17.23
CA LEU A 568 14.94 1.16 -17.89
C LEU A 568 16.06 0.37 -18.58
N GLN A 569 16.68 -0.58 -17.88
CA GLN A 569 17.80 -1.38 -18.38
C GLN A 569 17.43 -2.15 -19.66
N PHE A 570 16.26 -2.76 -19.70
CA PHE A 570 15.81 -3.57 -20.84
C PHE A 570 14.97 -2.78 -21.86
N SER A 571 14.96 -1.45 -21.78
CA SER A 571 14.28 -0.56 -22.74
C SER A 571 12.77 -0.80 -22.87
N GLY A 572 12.10 -1.23 -21.79
CA GLY A 572 10.67 -1.57 -21.75
C GLY A 572 9.73 -0.38 -21.50
N GLN A 573 10.22 0.86 -21.54
CA GLN A 573 9.43 2.04 -21.13
C GLN A 573 8.21 2.27 -22.04
N ALA A 574 8.38 2.10 -23.35
CA ALA A 574 7.30 2.30 -24.32
C ALA A 574 6.17 1.30 -24.14
N ASP A 575 6.50 0.05 -23.83
CA ASP A 575 5.52 -1.03 -23.64
C ASP A 575 4.72 -0.80 -22.35
N ARG A 576 5.42 -0.48 -21.26
CA ARG A 576 4.80 -0.11 -19.98
C ARG A 576 3.92 1.14 -20.12
N ALA A 577 4.35 2.15 -20.89
CA ALA A 577 3.55 3.34 -21.15
C ALA A 577 2.29 3.05 -21.98
N ARG A 578 2.39 2.19 -23.00
CA ARG A 578 1.24 1.73 -23.80
C ARG A 578 0.23 0.96 -22.96
N GLU A 579 0.70 0.06 -22.12
CA GLU A 579 -0.14 -0.71 -21.19
C GLU A 579 -0.80 0.19 -20.14
N LEU A 580 -0.06 1.19 -19.61
CA LEU A 580 -0.62 2.20 -18.70
C LEU A 580 -1.77 2.97 -19.38
N ALA A 581 -1.55 3.44 -20.61
CA ALA A 581 -2.55 4.17 -21.38
C ALA A 581 -3.80 3.31 -21.63
N ARG A 582 -3.62 2.03 -22.04
CA ARG A 582 -4.73 1.09 -22.23
C ARG A 582 -5.57 0.91 -20.96
N ARG A 583 -4.92 0.71 -19.80
CA ARG A 583 -5.62 0.57 -18.51
C ARG A 583 -6.33 1.85 -18.10
N MET A 584 -5.73 3.02 -18.36
CA MET A 584 -6.37 4.32 -18.12
C MET A 584 -7.63 4.50 -18.98
N ASP A 585 -7.56 4.17 -20.26
CA ASP A 585 -8.70 4.24 -21.19
C ASP A 585 -9.84 3.31 -20.76
N GLU A 586 -9.53 2.11 -20.28
CA GLU A 586 -10.50 1.15 -19.74
C GLU A 586 -11.23 1.74 -18.53
N VAL A 587 -10.50 2.24 -17.54
CA VAL A 587 -11.06 2.90 -16.35
C VAL A 587 -11.89 4.13 -16.70
N GLU A 588 -11.45 4.93 -17.68
CA GLU A 588 -12.21 6.08 -18.15
C GLU A 588 -13.53 5.63 -18.80
N SER A 589 -13.49 4.63 -19.66
CA SER A 589 -14.67 4.13 -20.37
C SER A 589 -15.74 3.58 -19.40
N ASP A 590 -15.31 2.82 -18.39
CA ASP A 590 -16.15 2.30 -17.31
C ASP A 590 -16.70 3.44 -16.44
N GLY A 591 -15.84 4.41 -16.10
CA GLY A 591 -16.23 5.61 -15.36
C GLY A 591 -17.27 6.44 -16.08
N MET A 592 -17.15 6.59 -17.40
CA MET A 592 -18.11 7.28 -18.26
C MET A 592 -19.43 6.53 -18.36
N ARG A 593 -19.42 5.19 -18.44
CA ARG A 593 -20.63 4.37 -18.40
C ARG A 593 -21.40 4.59 -17.09
N LEU A 594 -20.71 4.54 -15.94
CA LEU A 594 -21.30 4.80 -14.64
C LEU A 594 -21.85 6.23 -14.52
N LYS A 595 -21.09 7.24 -14.96
CA LYS A 595 -21.53 8.65 -14.98
C LYS A 595 -22.78 8.86 -15.83
N ARG A 596 -22.89 8.23 -17.01
CA ARG A 596 -24.09 8.31 -17.87
C ARG A 596 -25.32 7.74 -17.17
N LYS A 597 -25.20 6.59 -16.50
CA LYS A 597 -26.30 6.01 -15.71
C LYS A 597 -26.69 6.89 -14.52
N GLY A 598 -25.70 7.47 -13.82
CA GLY A 598 -25.95 8.44 -12.75
C GLY A 598 -26.67 9.70 -13.24
N ALA A 599 -26.29 10.24 -14.39
CA ALA A 599 -26.96 11.38 -15.02
C ALA A 599 -28.41 11.04 -15.42
N ALA A 600 -28.64 9.86 -15.99
CA ALA A 600 -29.99 9.39 -16.32
C ALA A 600 -30.86 9.23 -15.05
N ALA A 601 -30.30 8.70 -13.96
CA ALA A 601 -31.00 8.60 -12.69
C ALA A 601 -31.36 9.97 -12.12
N SER A 602 -30.43 10.93 -12.15
CA SER A 602 -30.69 12.32 -11.71
C SER A 602 -31.78 13.00 -12.55
N ALA A 603 -31.75 12.83 -13.87
CA ALA A 603 -32.80 13.31 -14.77
C ALA A 603 -34.17 12.66 -14.47
N ALA A 604 -34.19 11.35 -14.21
CA ALA A 604 -35.39 10.64 -13.81
C ALA A 604 -35.95 11.14 -12.47
N THR A 605 -35.09 11.42 -11.47
CA THR A 605 -35.51 12.06 -10.21
C THR A 605 -36.22 13.38 -10.46
N GLY A 606 -35.62 14.26 -11.28
CA GLY A 606 -36.21 15.55 -11.65
C GLY A 606 -37.56 15.40 -12.37
N ALA A 607 -37.65 14.45 -13.31
CA ALA A 607 -38.89 14.16 -14.01
C ALA A 607 -39.99 13.63 -13.07
N CYS A 608 -39.64 12.76 -12.11
CA CYS A 608 -40.57 12.28 -11.09
C CYS A 608 -41.10 13.41 -10.21
N VAL A 609 -40.22 14.31 -9.74
CA VAL A 609 -40.63 15.50 -8.95
C VAL A 609 -41.68 16.30 -9.72
N LEU A 610 -41.37 16.69 -10.97
CA LEU A 610 -42.28 17.46 -11.81
C LEU A 610 -43.61 16.73 -12.08
N ALA A 611 -43.57 15.41 -12.31
CA ALA A 611 -44.76 14.61 -12.54
C ALA A 611 -45.67 14.54 -11.29
N PHE A 612 -45.09 14.38 -10.10
CA PHE A 612 -45.85 14.36 -8.85
C PHE A 612 -46.40 15.74 -8.47
N ASP A 613 -45.64 16.81 -8.71
CA ASP A 613 -46.12 18.18 -8.54
C ASP A 613 -47.31 18.46 -9.48
N ALA A 614 -47.21 18.08 -10.75
CA ALA A 614 -48.30 18.21 -11.71
C ALA A 614 -49.53 17.36 -11.32
N ALA A 615 -49.32 16.12 -10.85
CA ALA A 615 -50.39 15.25 -10.39
C ALA A 615 -51.11 15.82 -9.17
N LEU A 616 -50.36 16.37 -8.20
CA LEU A 616 -50.93 17.04 -7.03
C LEU A 616 -51.71 18.28 -7.46
N CYS A 617 -51.19 19.11 -8.37
CA CYS A 617 -51.92 20.26 -8.92
C CYS A 617 -53.23 19.85 -9.59
N ALA A 618 -53.22 18.82 -10.45
CA ALA A 618 -54.42 18.35 -11.15
C ALA A 618 -55.46 17.78 -10.18
N ALA A 619 -55.04 17.01 -9.18
CA ALA A 619 -55.91 16.48 -8.13
C ALA A 619 -56.49 17.61 -7.27
N ALA A 620 -55.68 18.58 -6.87
CA ALA A 620 -56.11 19.73 -6.09
C ALA A 620 -57.12 20.58 -6.88
N PHE A 621 -56.88 20.83 -8.17
CA PHE A 621 -57.83 21.51 -9.06
C PHE A 621 -59.16 20.78 -9.15
N THR A 622 -59.12 19.44 -9.30
CA THR A 622 -60.34 18.62 -9.36
C THR A 622 -61.14 18.69 -8.06
N LEU A 623 -60.48 18.58 -6.90
CA LEU A 623 -61.14 18.68 -5.59
C LEU A 623 -61.75 20.07 -5.35
N VAL A 624 -61.07 21.13 -5.80
CA VAL A 624 -61.60 22.49 -5.76
C VAL A 624 -62.81 22.64 -6.67
N ALA A 625 -62.76 22.10 -7.90
CA ALA A 625 -63.88 22.14 -8.84
C ALA A 625 -65.11 21.36 -8.34
N CYS A 626 -64.90 20.30 -7.56
CA CYS A 626 -65.96 19.55 -6.88
C CYS A 626 -66.44 20.19 -5.56
N HIS A 627 -65.89 21.35 -5.16
CA HIS A 627 -66.15 22.00 -3.87
C HIS A 627 -65.78 21.16 -2.63
N GLU A 628 -64.87 20.20 -2.77
CA GLU A 628 -64.38 19.34 -1.68
C GLU A 628 -63.13 19.89 -0.99
N LEU A 629 -62.45 20.86 -1.62
CA LEU A 629 -61.25 21.51 -1.10
C LEU A 629 -61.30 23.01 -1.33
N ASP A 630 -60.90 23.78 -0.32
CA ASP A 630 -60.77 25.23 -0.45
C ASP A 630 -59.59 25.61 -1.38
N PRO A 631 -59.74 26.59 -2.29
CA PRO A 631 -58.65 27.02 -3.17
C PRO A 631 -57.36 27.44 -2.43
N ALA A 632 -57.48 28.05 -1.24
CA ALA A 632 -56.30 28.43 -0.47
C ALA A 632 -55.59 27.20 0.11
N ALA A 633 -56.35 26.20 0.55
CA ALA A 633 -55.80 24.91 0.98
C ALA A 633 -55.10 24.16 -0.17
N ALA A 634 -55.61 24.24 -1.40
CA ALA A 634 -54.96 23.68 -2.59
C ALA A 634 -53.59 24.34 -2.89
N VAL A 635 -53.53 25.68 -2.85
CA VAL A 635 -52.27 26.43 -3.06
C VAL A 635 -51.26 26.12 -1.95
N MET A 636 -51.72 26.02 -0.69
CA MET A 636 -50.86 25.65 0.44
C MET A 636 -50.31 24.22 0.32
N ALA A 637 -51.15 23.25 -0.07
CA ALA A 637 -50.72 21.87 -0.28
C ALA A 637 -49.63 21.77 -1.35
N PHE A 638 -49.78 22.52 -2.45
CA PHE A 638 -48.77 22.61 -3.49
C PHE A 638 -47.47 23.29 -3.01
N ALA A 639 -47.57 24.42 -2.31
CA ALA A 639 -46.40 25.14 -1.80
C ALA A 639 -45.57 24.29 -0.83
N VAL A 640 -46.23 23.53 0.05
CA VAL A 640 -45.57 22.58 0.96
C VAL A 640 -44.88 21.48 0.15
N MET A 641 -45.58 20.82 -0.76
CA MET A 641 -45.03 19.72 -1.56
C MET A 641 -43.80 20.14 -2.36
N ALA A 642 -43.93 21.19 -3.18
CA ALA A 642 -42.90 21.65 -4.10
C ALA A 642 -41.60 22.07 -3.38
N SER A 643 -41.69 22.49 -2.10
CA SER A 643 -40.53 22.89 -1.29
C SER A 643 -39.95 21.76 -0.42
N SER A 644 -40.63 20.62 -0.30
CA SER A 644 -40.25 19.53 0.62
C SER A 644 -39.35 18.44 0.02
N PHE A 645 -39.08 18.44 -1.29
CA PHE A 645 -38.30 17.36 -1.93
C PHE A 645 -36.80 17.38 -1.63
N GLY A 646 -36.25 18.47 -1.10
CA GLY A 646 -34.80 18.65 -0.89
C GLY A 646 -34.08 17.46 -0.22
N PRO A 647 -34.54 16.96 0.95
CA PRO A 647 -33.96 15.78 1.60
C PRO A 647 -34.08 14.49 0.79
N ALA A 648 -35.23 14.27 0.14
CA ALA A 648 -35.47 13.05 -0.65
C ALA A 648 -34.60 13.00 -1.91
N ILE A 649 -34.40 14.14 -2.58
CA ILE A 649 -33.47 14.27 -3.72
C ILE A 649 -32.03 14.03 -3.28
N ALA A 650 -31.62 14.52 -2.10
CA ALA A 650 -30.30 14.24 -1.57
C ALA A 650 -30.06 12.73 -1.40
N LEU A 651 -31.07 11.99 -0.93
CA LEU A 651 -31.02 10.53 -0.80
C LEU A 651 -30.96 9.82 -2.16
N ALA A 652 -31.68 10.31 -3.18
CA ALA A 652 -31.61 9.75 -4.53
C ALA A 652 -30.18 9.83 -5.12
N ASN A 653 -29.41 10.86 -4.75
CA ASN A 653 -28.04 11.07 -5.24
C ASN A 653 -26.97 10.23 -4.50
N LEU A 654 -27.31 9.56 -3.40
CA LEU A 654 -26.37 8.73 -2.61
C LEU A 654 -26.06 7.35 -3.22
N GLY A 655 -26.86 6.90 -4.19
CA GLY A 655 -26.96 5.49 -4.59
C GLY A 655 -25.65 4.81 -5.03
N THR A 656 -24.80 5.50 -5.78
CA THR A 656 -23.56 4.92 -6.33
C THR A 656 -22.38 4.98 -5.35
N SER A 657 -22.20 6.10 -4.65
CA SER A 657 -21.11 6.31 -3.69
C SER A 657 -21.23 5.41 -2.45
N LEU A 658 -22.46 5.13 -2.01
CA LEU A 658 -22.72 4.30 -0.82
C LEU A 658 -22.24 2.84 -0.99
N GLN A 659 -22.24 2.31 -2.22
CA GLN A 659 -21.78 0.94 -2.47
C GLN A 659 -20.29 0.75 -2.15
N GLN A 660 -19.46 1.76 -2.45
CA GLN A 660 -18.03 1.72 -2.18
C GLN A 660 -17.79 1.80 -0.67
N THR A 661 -18.49 2.71 0.02
CA THR A 661 -18.35 2.87 1.47
C THR A 661 -18.79 1.63 2.25
N LEU A 662 -19.87 0.96 1.82
CA LEU A 662 -20.28 -0.29 2.46
C LEU A 662 -19.29 -1.43 2.20
N ALA A 663 -18.65 -1.50 1.03
CA ALA A 663 -17.63 -2.52 0.78
C ALA A 663 -16.39 -2.31 1.66
N ALA A 664 -15.89 -1.07 1.74
CA ALA A 664 -14.78 -0.71 2.64
C ALA A 664 -15.14 -0.97 4.11
N GLY A 665 -16.37 -0.61 4.50
CA GLY A 665 -16.90 -0.90 5.83
C GLY A 665 -16.96 -2.38 6.16
N SER A 666 -17.26 -3.26 5.19
CA SER A 666 -17.19 -4.70 5.39
C SER A 666 -15.79 -5.11 5.74
N ARG A 667 -14.78 -4.77 4.91
CA ARG A 667 -13.37 -5.15 5.16
C ARG A 667 -12.89 -4.67 6.53
N VAL A 668 -13.21 -3.43 6.90
CA VAL A 668 -12.86 -2.88 8.21
C VAL A 668 -13.51 -3.67 9.35
N LEU A 669 -14.81 -3.96 9.26
CA LEU A 669 -15.49 -4.70 10.32
C LEU A 669 -15.04 -6.16 10.38
N ASP A 670 -14.77 -6.79 9.23
CA ASP A 670 -14.30 -8.17 9.13
C ASP A 670 -12.92 -8.29 9.81
N LEU A 671 -12.02 -7.32 9.58
CA LEU A 671 -10.74 -7.23 10.31
C LEU A 671 -10.92 -7.01 11.82
N LEU A 672 -11.88 -6.16 12.23
CA LEU A 672 -12.15 -5.90 13.65
C LEU A 672 -12.72 -7.14 14.37
N GLU A 673 -13.45 -8.00 13.65
CA GLU A 673 -14.05 -9.24 14.15
C GLU A 673 -13.09 -10.45 14.03
N GLU A 674 -12.06 -10.37 13.19
CA GLU A 674 -11.06 -11.41 13.00
C GLU A 674 -10.33 -11.74 14.31
N SER A 675 -10.10 -13.02 14.61
CA SER A 675 -9.45 -13.47 15.85
C SER A 675 -7.98 -13.85 15.62
N PRO A 676 -7.08 -13.62 16.60
CA PRO A 676 -5.68 -14.01 16.47
C PRO A 676 -5.53 -15.52 16.38
N VAL A 677 -4.53 -15.99 15.61
CA VAL A 677 -4.19 -17.42 15.50
C VAL A 677 -3.77 -17.98 16.85
N THR A 678 -2.91 -17.24 17.55
CA THR A 678 -2.44 -17.56 18.89
C THR A 678 -2.75 -16.36 19.78
N ALA A 679 -3.68 -16.54 20.72
CA ALA A 679 -4.05 -15.50 21.65
C ALA A 679 -2.97 -15.32 22.72
N ASP A 680 -2.75 -14.07 23.14
CA ASP A 680 -1.89 -13.78 24.27
C ASP A 680 -2.39 -14.49 25.54
N VAL A 681 -1.47 -15.12 26.26
CA VAL A 681 -1.75 -15.78 27.53
C VAL A 681 -1.48 -14.81 28.65
N VAL A 682 -2.50 -14.60 29.48
CA VAL A 682 -2.41 -13.87 30.75
C VAL A 682 -2.42 -14.92 31.85
N SER A 683 -1.29 -15.10 32.51
CA SER A 683 -1.05 -16.15 33.49
C SER A 683 -0.18 -15.64 34.64
N ASP A 684 -0.25 -16.30 35.79
CA ASP A 684 0.67 -16.05 36.91
C ASP A 684 2.01 -16.78 36.72
N VAL A 685 2.10 -17.69 35.73
CA VAL A 685 3.35 -18.37 35.35
C VAL A 685 4.24 -17.37 34.59
N LYS A 686 5.19 -16.78 35.32
CA LYS A 686 6.14 -15.78 34.83
C LYS A 686 7.56 -16.19 35.17
N PRO A 687 8.18 -17.09 34.40
CA PRO A 687 9.56 -17.52 34.66
C PRO A 687 10.48 -16.31 34.67
N ALA A 688 11.37 -16.24 35.65
CA ALA A 688 12.35 -15.15 35.76
C ALA A 688 13.56 -15.36 34.82
N ASP A 689 13.80 -16.60 34.40
CA ASP A 689 14.98 -17.01 33.62
C ASP A 689 14.70 -18.32 32.85
N VAL A 690 15.59 -18.68 31.92
CA VAL A 690 15.53 -19.91 31.10
C VAL A 690 16.55 -20.93 31.59
N ALA A 691 16.08 -21.98 32.27
CA ALA A 691 16.90 -23.10 32.73
C ALA A 691 17.17 -24.13 31.62
N GLY A 692 16.26 -24.23 30.66
CA GLY A 692 16.34 -25.11 29.50
C GLY A 692 15.08 -25.02 28.64
N VAL A 693 15.16 -25.53 27.42
CA VAL A 693 14.04 -25.60 26.47
C VAL A 693 13.90 -27.05 26.02
N SER A 694 12.70 -27.61 26.06
CA SER A 694 12.41 -28.98 25.61
C SER A 694 11.33 -28.98 24.54
N LEU A 695 11.50 -29.82 23.52
CA LEU A 695 10.51 -30.10 22.50
C LEU A 695 10.22 -31.59 22.56
N ASP A 696 8.97 -31.94 22.82
CA ASP A 696 8.52 -33.32 22.92
C ASP A 696 7.48 -33.59 21.83
N ASP A 697 7.83 -34.44 20.86
CA ASP A 697 6.95 -34.93 19.78
C ASP A 697 6.24 -33.79 19.00
N VAL A 698 6.98 -32.71 18.70
CA VAL A 698 6.43 -31.50 18.10
C VAL A 698 6.08 -31.75 16.62
N GLY A 699 4.79 -31.55 16.32
CA GLY A 699 4.25 -31.58 14.95
C GLY A 699 3.50 -30.29 14.62
N PHE A 700 3.70 -29.79 13.39
CA PHE A 700 3.10 -28.54 12.95
C PHE A 700 2.85 -28.50 11.44
N SER A 701 1.75 -27.84 11.06
CA SER A 701 1.29 -27.67 9.68
C SER A 701 0.87 -26.23 9.41
N TYR A 702 1.16 -25.69 8.23
CA TYR A 702 0.59 -24.44 7.74
C TYR A 702 -0.55 -24.76 6.77
N GLY A 703 -1.76 -24.26 7.02
CA GLY A 703 -2.90 -24.44 6.10
C GLY A 703 -3.23 -25.91 5.76
N GLY A 704 -2.88 -26.84 6.67
CA GLY A 704 -3.01 -28.29 6.46
C GLY A 704 -1.80 -28.97 5.81
N GLN A 705 -0.82 -28.22 5.30
CA GLN A 705 0.43 -28.78 4.79
C GLN A 705 1.44 -28.96 5.92
N ARG A 706 1.90 -30.19 6.10
CA ARG A 706 2.76 -30.57 7.23
C ARG A 706 4.20 -30.11 6.99
N VAL A 707 4.78 -29.45 8.00
CA VAL A 707 6.15 -28.89 7.93
C VAL A 707 7.08 -29.54 8.94
N LEU A 708 6.60 -29.81 10.16
CA LEU A 708 7.37 -30.48 11.21
C LEU A 708 6.69 -31.78 11.62
N HIS A 709 7.50 -32.82 11.81
CA HIS A 709 7.06 -34.17 12.15
C HIS A 709 7.90 -34.72 13.30
N ASP A 710 7.25 -35.04 14.41
CA ASP A 710 7.80 -35.74 15.56
C ASP A 710 9.17 -35.20 16.03
N VAL A 711 9.29 -33.86 16.09
CA VAL A 711 10.55 -33.18 16.47
C VAL A 711 10.76 -33.26 17.97
N ASN A 712 11.91 -33.81 18.38
CA ASN A 712 12.32 -33.94 19.77
C ASN A 712 13.69 -33.27 19.97
N LEU A 713 13.80 -32.36 20.94
CA LEU A 713 15.02 -31.59 21.19
C LEU A 713 15.07 -31.07 22.63
N ASP A 714 16.20 -31.29 23.31
CA ASP A 714 16.48 -30.73 24.63
C ASP A 714 17.65 -29.76 24.58
N ILE A 715 17.44 -28.55 25.09
CA ILE A 715 18.42 -27.45 25.13
C ILE A 715 18.69 -27.10 26.59
N VAL A 716 19.94 -27.24 27.01
CA VAL A 716 20.40 -26.85 28.36
C VAL A 716 20.87 -25.40 28.39
N ARG A 717 20.76 -24.74 29.55
CA ARG A 717 21.25 -23.37 29.75
C ARG A 717 22.71 -23.22 29.34
N GLY A 718 23.00 -22.15 28.59
CA GLY A 718 24.35 -21.83 28.10
C GLY A 718 24.82 -22.71 26.93
N GLY A 719 24.02 -23.69 26.52
CA GLY A 719 24.28 -24.48 25.31
C GLY A 719 23.98 -23.67 24.04
N VAL A 720 24.81 -23.86 23.02
CA VAL A 720 24.55 -23.33 21.67
C VAL A 720 24.06 -24.48 20.80
N VAL A 721 22.82 -24.39 20.34
CA VAL A 721 22.22 -25.40 19.44
C VAL A 721 22.23 -24.88 18.02
N ARG A 722 22.77 -25.68 17.11
CA ARG A 722 22.83 -25.37 15.68
C ARG A 722 21.80 -26.22 14.95
N ILE A 723 20.91 -25.58 14.20
CA ILE A 723 19.90 -26.25 13.38
C ILE A 723 20.34 -26.15 11.92
N ALA A 724 20.55 -27.29 11.27
CA ALA A 724 20.97 -27.39 9.87
C ALA A 724 19.97 -28.23 9.06
N GLY A 725 19.82 -27.90 7.78
CA GLY A 725 18.90 -28.58 6.86
C GLY A 725 18.69 -27.80 5.57
N LYS A 726 18.17 -28.47 4.52
CA LYS A 726 17.85 -27.87 3.21
C LYS A 726 16.92 -26.65 3.37
N SER A 727 16.92 -25.75 2.38
CA SER A 727 15.92 -24.66 2.36
C SER A 727 14.51 -25.24 2.39
N GLY A 728 13.60 -24.63 3.15
CA GLY A 728 12.22 -25.13 3.32
C GLY A 728 12.04 -26.27 4.33
N SER A 729 13.11 -26.78 4.98
CA SER A 729 13.02 -27.89 5.95
C SER A 729 12.35 -27.54 7.30
N GLY A 730 11.73 -26.37 7.44
CA GLY A 730 11.05 -25.96 8.67
C GLY A 730 11.92 -25.28 9.75
N LYS A 731 13.16 -24.87 9.45
CA LYS A 731 14.08 -24.22 10.42
C LYS A 731 13.48 -22.95 11.03
N SER A 732 13.09 -21.99 10.19
CA SER A 732 12.46 -20.74 10.62
C SER A 732 11.11 -21.00 11.30
N THR A 733 10.36 -22.02 10.85
CA THR A 733 9.10 -22.46 11.49
C THR A 733 9.33 -22.90 12.93
N LEU A 734 10.40 -23.64 13.21
CA LEU A 734 10.75 -24.07 14.56
C LEU A 734 11.03 -22.86 15.48
N LEU A 735 11.79 -21.87 15.00
CA LEU A 735 12.05 -20.63 15.75
C LEU A 735 10.77 -19.83 15.99
N LYS A 736 9.85 -19.80 15.02
CA LYS A 736 8.53 -19.15 15.15
C LYS A 736 7.62 -19.85 16.17
N LEU A 737 7.71 -21.17 16.30
CA LEU A 737 7.00 -21.95 17.33
C LEU A 737 7.60 -21.75 18.72
N LEU A 738 8.93 -21.64 18.82
CA LEU A 738 9.61 -21.23 20.06
C LEU A 738 9.19 -19.83 20.48
N MET A 739 9.15 -18.88 19.54
CA MET A 739 8.55 -17.56 19.75
C MET A 739 7.03 -17.61 19.99
N ARG A 740 6.38 -18.78 19.96
CA ARG A 740 4.94 -18.95 20.09
C ARG A 740 4.11 -17.97 19.24
N PHE A 741 4.57 -17.72 18.01
CA PHE A 741 3.74 -17.03 17.03
C PHE A 741 2.64 -17.95 16.50
N TRP A 742 2.90 -19.26 16.52
CA TRP A 742 1.92 -20.33 16.34
C TRP A 742 1.99 -21.27 17.53
N ASP A 743 0.88 -21.91 17.85
CA ASP A 743 0.86 -23.05 18.76
C ASP A 743 1.10 -24.35 17.98
N VAL A 744 1.72 -25.34 18.63
CA VAL A 744 1.92 -26.68 18.05
C VAL A 744 0.59 -27.43 17.95
N GLU A 745 0.42 -28.20 16.87
CA GLU A 745 -0.78 -29.05 16.67
C GLU A 745 -0.68 -30.35 17.49
N ARG A 746 0.54 -30.89 17.59
CA ARG A 746 0.89 -32.10 18.35
C ARG A 746 2.18 -31.87 19.14
N GLY A 747 2.27 -32.51 20.29
CA GLY A 747 3.43 -32.42 21.18
C GLY A 747 3.35 -31.24 22.14
N ARG A 748 4.49 -30.89 22.73
CA ARG A 748 4.64 -29.72 23.61
C ARG A 748 6.02 -29.09 23.49
N ILE A 749 6.06 -27.79 23.75
CA ILE A 749 7.29 -27.01 23.88
C ILE A 749 7.35 -26.52 25.32
N GLY A 750 8.39 -26.91 26.06
CA GLY A 750 8.63 -26.53 27.44
C GLY A 750 9.74 -25.49 27.56
N ILE A 751 9.56 -24.48 28.41
CA ILE A 751 10.61 -23.55 28.85
C ILE A 751 10.71 -23.63 30.36
N SER A 752 11.89 -24.01 30.86
CA SER A 752 12.14 -24.24 32.28
C SER A 752 11.16 -25.25 32.92
N GLY A 753 10.70 -26.23 32.14
CA GLY A 753 9.74 -27.27 32.57
C GLY A 753 8.26 -26.89 32.47
N GLU A 754 7.94 -25.62 32.17
CA GLU A 754 6.58 -25.15 31.95
C GLU A 754 6.23 -25.15 30.46
N ASP A 755 5.02 -25.59 30.11
CA ASP A 755 4.56 -25.54 28.71
C ASP A 755 4.41 -24.07 28.28
N ILE A 756 4.94 -23.73 27.11
CA ILE A 756 4.93 -22.37 26.56
C ILE A 756 3.50 -21.80 26.40
N ARG A 757 2.50 -22.68 26.31
CA ARG A 757 1.07 -22.32 26.27
C ARG A 757 0.51 -21.84 27.60
N ALA A 758 1.19 -22.14 28.72
CA ALA A 758 0.78 -21.73 30.06
C ALA A 758 1.52 -20.48 30.58
N ILE A 759 2.63 -20.11 29.93
CA ILE A 759 3.46 -18.96 30.30
C ILE A 759 2.80 -17.65 29.84
N ASP A 760 2.83 -16.64 30.70
CA ASP A 760 2.42 -15.28 30.37
C ASP A 760 3.20 -14.74 29.17
N THR A 761 2.50 -14.35 28.09
CA THR A 761 3.16 -13.98 26.82
C THR A 761 4.13 -12.83 27.00
N ARG A 762 3.80 -11.83 27.82
CA ARG A 762 4.70 -10.68 28.04
C ARG A 762 5.99 -11.10 28.73
N SER A 763 5.92 -12.10 29.61
CA SER A 763 7.08 -12.63 30.31
C SER A 763 7.92 -13.53 29.40
N LEU A 764 7.27 -14.39 28.60
CA LEU A 764 7.92 -15.17 27.55
C LEU A 764 8.74 -14.28 26.59
N ARG A 765 8.13 -13.21 26.06
CA ARG A 765 8.79 -12.26 25.14
C ARG A 765 10.00 -11.53 25.74
N ARG A 766 10.06 -11.36 27.07
CA ARG A 766 11.23 -10.76 27.73
C ARG A 766 12.39 -11.75 27.87
N LEU A 767 12.09 -13.04 27.90
CA LEU A 767 13.09 -14.10 27.97
C LEU A 767 13.72 -14.40 26.60
N GLU A 768 13.07 -13.96 25.52
CA GLU A 768 13.41 -14.30 24.16
C GLU A 768 13.95 -13.09 23.39
N GLY A 769 15.05 -13.29 22.68
CA GLY A 769 15.54 -12.39 21.67
C GLY A 769 15.46 -13.08 20.31
N PHE A 770 14.84 -12.45 19.32
CA PHE A 770 14.68 -13.03 17.99
C PHE A 770 15.26 -12.11 16.93
N MET A 771 16.13 -12.66 16.10
CA MET A 771 16.69 -11.99 14.94
C MET A 771 16.28 -12.72 13.68
N VAL A 772 15.63 -12.00 12.77
CA VAL A 772 15.24 -12.47 11.44
C VAL A 772 16.34 -12.18 10.42
N GLN A 773 16.29 -12.91 9.30
CA GLN A 773 17.20 -12.76 8.16
C GLN A 773 17.31 -11.29 7.70
N ASP A 774 16.17 -10.64 7.47
CA ASP A 774 16.10 -9.23 7.06
C ASP A 774 15.68 -8.31 8.22
N THR A 775 16.64 -7.51 8.71
CA THR A 775 16.37 -6.56 9.80
C THR A 775 15.59 -5.35 9.28
N HIS A 776 14.35 -5.18 9.75
CA HIS A 776 13.56 -3.99 9.48
C HIS A 776 14.01 -2.81 10.36
N LEU A 777 14.24 -1.66 9.74
CA LEU A 777 14.54 -0.39 10.42
C LEU A 777 13.37 0.58 10.24
N PHE A 778 13.03 1.28 11.32
CA PHE A 778 12.02 2.33 11.34
C PHE A 778 12.63 3.66 10.93
N SER A 779 11.83 4.53 10.31
CA SER A 779 12.21 5.92 10.06
C SER A 779 12.50 6.62 11.39
N GLY A 780 13.70 7.18 11.52
CA GLY A 780 14.23 7.74 12.77
C GLY A 780 15.75 7.62 12.80
N THR A 781 16.37 7.83 13.95
CA THR A 781 17.83 7.72 14.09
C THR A 781 18.30 6.27 14.26
N VAL A 782 19.58 6.00 14.00
CA VAL A 782 20.21 4.70 14.33
C VAL A 782 20.07 4.41 15.83
N ARG A 783 20.22 5.43 16.69
CA ARG A 783 20.03 5.35 18.15
C ARG A 783 18.64 4.84 18.51
N GLU A 784 17.59 5.49 17.99
CA GLU A 784 16.20 5.13 18.25
C GLU A 784 15.90 3.71 17.79
N ASN A 785 16.44 3.32 16.63
CA ASN A 785 16.31 1.96 16.13
C ASN A 785 16.95 0.93 17.05
N ILE A 786 18.12 1.18 17.62
CA ILE A 786 18.78 0.27 18.58
C ILE A 786 18.01 0.24 19.91
N ALA A 787 17.64 1.41 20.43
CA ALA A 787 16.93 1.57 21.71
C ALA A 787 15.52 0.93 21.70
N LEU A 788 14.96 0.58 20.54
CA LEU A 788 13.69 -0.13 20.43
C LEU A 788 13.66 -1.43 21.25
N ALA A 789 14.80 -2.11 21.40
CA ALA A 789 14.92 -3.33 22.20
C ALA A 789 14.72 -3.08 23.70
N ARG A 790 15.11 -1.89 24.19
CA ARG A 790 14.99 -1.45 25.58
C ARG A 790 14.92 0.07 25.65
N LEU A 791 13.71 0.60 25.78
CA LEU A 791 13.42 2.05 25.67
C LEU A 791 14.06 2.90 26.76
N ASP A 792 14.40 2.30 27.91
CA ASP A 792 15.06 2.91 29.05
C ASP A 792 16.59 2.69 29.06
N ALA A 793 17.17 2.18 27.97
CA ALA A 793 18.62 1.99 27.84
C ALA A 793 19.38 3.33 27.94
N SER A 794 20.46 3.32 28.72
CA SER A 794 21.38 4.45 28.78
C SER A 794 22.25 4.52 27.52
N ASP A 795 22.85 5.68 27.26
CA ASP A 795 23.81 5.82 26.15
C ASP A 795 24.98 4.83 26.29
N GLY A 796 25.42 4.54 27.52
CA GLY A 796 26.46 3.55 27.78
C GLY A 796 26.06 2.12 27.39
N ASP A 797 24.79 1.76 27.57
CA ASP A 797 24.26 0.47 27.14
C ASP A 797 24.19 0.35 25.62
N ILE A 798 23.74 1.43 24.96
CA ILE A 798 23.67 1.51 23.50
C ILE A 798 25.08 1.39 22.91
N GLU A 799 26.06 2.12 23.45
CA GLU A 799 27.45 1.99 23.02
C GLU A 799 28.03 0.60 23.25
N ALA A 800 27.68 -0.05 24.37
CA ALA A 800 28.10 -1.43 24.63
C ALA A 800 27.50 -2.40 23.60
N ALA A 801 26.22 -2.23 23.25
CA ALA A 801 25.57 -3.01 22.21
C ALA A 801 26.18 -2.78 20.82
N VAL A 802 26.48 -1.52 20.47
CA VAL A 802 27.18 -1.13 19.23
C VAL A 802 28.57 -1.78 19.14
N ARG A 803 29.32 -1.81 20.25
CA ARG A 803 30.61 -2.49 20.32
C ARG A 803 30.47 -4.00 20.16
N LYS A 804 29.52 -4.64 20.86
CA LYS A 804 29.25 -6.08 20.74
C LYS A 804 28.82 -6.49 19.32
N ALA A 805 28.09 -5.62 18.62
CA ALA A 805 27.65 -5.83 17.24
C ALA A 805 28.68 -5.42 16.16
N SER A 806 29.91 -5.05 16.54
CA SER A 806 30.94 -4.59 15.61
C SER A 806 30.46 -3.44 14.70
N LEU A 807 29.66 -2.53 15.25
CA LEU A 807 29.05 -1.42 14.52
C LEU A 807 29.79 -0.09 14.77
N SER A 808 30.74 -0.03 15.71
CA SER A 808 31.47 1.20 16.08
C SER A 808 32.13 1.92 14.90
N ALA A 809 32.79 1.19 14.01
CA ALA A 809 33.45 1.77 12.83
C ALA A 809 32.43 2.32 11.83
N ALA A 810 31.32 1.62 11.61
CA ALA A 810 30.24 2.11 10.76
C ALA A 810 29.60 3.38 11.33
N VAL A 811 29.30 3.39 12.63
CA VAL A 811 28.78 4.57 13.34
C VAL A 811 29.73 5.75 13.23
N ALA A 812 31.04 5.56 13.38
CA ALA A 812 32.02 6.63 13.20
C ALA A 812 32.05 7.20 11.77
N ARG A 813 31.67 6.41 10.76
CA ARG A 813 31.56 6.83 9.35
C ARG A 813 30.22 7.49 9.01
N PHE A 814 29.21 7.38 9.86
CA PHE A 814 27.91 7.98 9.61
C PHE A 814 27.95 9.51 9.83
N PRO A 815 27.24 10.33 9.03
CA PRO A 815 27.33 11.79 9.10
C PRO A 815 27.07 12.41 10.47
N GLN A 816 26.20 11.78 11.27
CA GLN A 816 25.82 12.23 12.61
C GLN A 816 25.99 11.12 13.65
N GLY A 817 26.87 10.14 13.39
CA GLY A 817 27.05 9.00 14.27
C GLY A 817 25.75 8.23 14.49
N LEU A 818 25.41 7.97 15.76
CA LEU A 818 24.16 7.31 16.15
C LEU A 818 22.90 8.14 15.84
N ASP A 819 23.03 9.45 15.68
CA ASP A 819 21.90 10.33 15.41
C ASP A 819 21.61 10.47 13.91
N THR A 820 22.32 9.70 13.08
CA THR A 820 22.09 9.63 11.64
C THR A 820 20.69 9.11 11.33
N GLN A 821 19.97 9.86 10.50
CA GLN A 821 18.62 9.52 10.06
C GLN A 821 18.62 8.32 9.11
N VAL A 822 17.82 7.32 9.45
CA VAL A 822 17.48 6.18 8.61
C VAL A 822 16.23 6.58 7.81
N GLY A 823 16.37 6.76 6.49
CA GLY A 823 15.25 7.07 5.59
C GLY A 823 14.26 5.91 5.44
N GLU A 824 13.14 6.13 4.75
CA GLU A 824 12.17 5.06 4.45
C GLU A 824 12.88 3.88 3.78
N LEU A 825 12.60 2.67 4.29
CA LEU A 825 13.22 1.40 3.86
C LEU A 825 14.73 1.26 4.10
N GLY A 826 15.37 2.20 4.82
CA GLY A 826 16.78 2.08 5.21
C GLY A 826 17.77 2.19 4.04
N GLY A 827 17.37 2.83 2.94
CA GLY A 827 18.15 2.90 1.68
C GLY A 827 19.50 3.61 1.76
N ALA A 828 19.79 4.32 2.87
CA ALA A 828 21.08 4.96 3.11
C ALA A 828 22.10 4.04 3.82
N LEU A 829 21.69 2.84 4.26
CA LEU A 829 22.52 1.88 4.99
C LEU A 829 22.72 0.62 4.15
N SER A 830 23.92 0.02 4.22
CA SER A 830 24.17 -1.26 3.57
C SER A 830 23.37 -2.39 4.22
N ALA A 831 23.18 -3.51 3.51
CA ALA A 831 22.48 -4.67 4.07
C ALA A 831 23.14 -5.20 5.35
N GLY A 832 24.49 -5.25 5.36
CA GLY A 832 25.26 -5.63 6.55
C GLY A 832 25.14 -4.63 7.70
N GLU A 833 25.11 -3.32 7.42
CA GLU A 833 24.89 -2.31 8.45
C GLU A 833 23.51 -2.46 9.11
N ARG A 834 22.47 -2.70 8.31
CA ARG A 834 21.12 -2.96 8.84
C ARG A 834 21.09 -4.21 9.72
N GLN A 835 21.78 -5.27 9.30
CA GLN A 835 21.83 -6.53 10.05
C GLN A 835 22.63 -6.40 11.36
N ARG A 836 23.74 -5.64 11.37
CA ARG A 836 24.49 -5.30 12.61
C ARG A 836 23.66 -4.45 13.57
N ILE A 837 22.82 -3.53 13.06
CA ILE A 837 21.86 -2.81 13.92
C ILE A 837 20.85 -3.79 14.55
N GLY A 838 20.42 -4.81 13.81
CA GLY A 838 19.60 -5.92 14.33
C GLY A 838 20.30 -6.68 15.46
N LEU A 839 21.58 -7.02 15.29
CA LEU A 839 22.40 -7.64 16.34
C LEU A 839 22.55 -6.72 17.57
N ALA A 840 22.76 -5.42 17.36
CA ALA A 840 22.84 -4.46 18.46
C ALA A 840 21.54 -4.44 19.28
N ARG A 841 20.36 -4.53 18.64
CA ARG A 841 19.08 -4.68 19.34
C ARG A 841 19.04 -5.94 20.19
N LEU A 842 19.48 -7.08 19.63
CA LEU A 842 19.50 -8.35 20.33
C LEU A 842 20.46 -8.34 21.54
N PHE A 843 21.64 -7.74 21.40
CA PHE A 843 22.57 -7.59 22.52
C PHE A 843 22.10 -6.59 23.57
N LEU A 844 21.30 -5.61 23.18
CA LEU A 844 20.72 -4.64 24.11
C LEU A 844 19.52 -5.23 24.87
N SER A 845 18.76 -6.15 24.27
CA SER A 845 17.63 -6.80 24.94
C SER A 845 18.09 -7.71 26.09
N ASP A 846 19.33 -8.22 26.04
CA ASP A 846 19.94 -9.09 27.04
C ASP A 846 19.08 -10.32 27.39
N ALA A 847 18.41 -10.86 26.37
CA ALA A 847 17.48 -11.96 26.55
C ALA A 847 18.22 -13.30 26.81
N PRO A 848 17.79 -14.12 27.79
CA PRO A 848 18.43 -15.38 28.13
C PRO A 848 18.31 -16.48 27.05
N LEU A 849 17.27 -16.42 26.20
CA LEU A 849 17.10 -17.31 25.05
C LEU A 849 17.23 -16.48 23.76
N MET A 850 18.31 -16.71 23.01
CA MET A 850 18.54 -16.04 21.72
C MET A 850 18.22 -16.99 20.56
N LEU A 851 17.32 -16.55 19.68
CA LEU A 851 16.87 -17.24 18.49
C LEU A 851 17.37 -16.47 17.27
N LEU A 852 18.25 -17.11 16.50
CA LEU A 852 18.98 -16.50 15.40
C LEU A 852 18.60 -17.18 14.09
N ASP A 853 17.76 -16.52 13.28
CA ASP A 853 17.37 -17.00 11.96
C ASP A 853 18.26 -16.37 10.88
N GLU A 854 19.29 -17.11 10.48
CA GLU A 854 20.30 -16.69 9.49
C GLU A 854 20.86 -15.25 9.71
N PRO A 855 21.36 -14.94 10.93
CA PRO A 855 21.70 -13.57 11.36
C PRO A 855 22.92 -12.98 10.63
N THR A 856 23.65 -13.78 9.85
CA THR A 856 24.86 -13.39 9.11
C THR A 856 24.68 -13.45 7.59
N SER A 857 23.47 -13.68 7.09
CA SER A 857 23.19 -13.82 5.65
C SER A 857 23.66 -12.62 4.83
N ASN A 858 23.56 -11.40 5.37
CA ASN A 858 23.96 -10.15 4.72
C ASN A 858 25.21 -9.51 5.37
N LEU A 859 25.99 -10.25 6.16
CA LEU A 859 27.22 -9.75 6.79
C LEU A 859 28.46 -10.22 6.02
N ASP A 860 29.32 -9.26 5.67
CA ASP A 860 30.65 -9.54 5.14
C ASP A 860 31.52 -10.24 6.20
N SER A 861 32.43 -11.12 5.74
CA SER A 861 33.39 -11.89 6.53
C SER A 861 34.38 -11.05 7.33
#